data_AF-B5GVX7-F1
#
_entry.id   AF-B5GVX7-F1
#
_cell.length_a   1.000
_cell.length_b   1.000
_cell.length_c   1.000
_cell.angle_alpha   90.00
_cell.angle_beta   90.00
_cell.angle_gamma   90.00
#
_symmetry.space_group_name_H-M   'P 1'
#
loop_
_entity.id
_entity.type
_entity.pdbx_description
1 polymer ?
#
loop_
_entity_poly.entity_id
_entity_poly.type
_entity_poly.pdbx_seq_one_letter_code
_entity_poly.pdbx_strand_id
1 'polypeptide(L)'
;MVPVLRRSGVVSIDTAEGDYGQDVGLKCKVLPLWAAQDVLGHRLNLSKKEYATLWRRLEAVMGPGWAHRDGSVTPAGLIGMRTGRGAATDRLPLLLVLEARESGRLRLCGGAVDTRRGRAAATVARLLGCSAAAGERVLERLEDQGLVLRVRLRTGSGLSNRSRLVVPAVAAAHGRTVAADDALQDGAEALEPGFSDPDVTAGPGEAPGTDTDPQVSGVPVADATVVADSDVAAALHTDHPPVVSRSGSDELSGGFSVEGRGVDGRRPDRACVREDQAVDRETGAAGTGSSVAEGGPLRGEQPKESPVDEWAAQRAAGAGAGGRPKAAVWETAQQQRRVGLPADLRLRVALGPVSWLWERLSGWQQDQVEAAAKAELMRLTDVGVASEGAPRLLADRLTDRLRETGGEALVTTPYGWLIRRGLPQRQTCSHRKCDDGVRLDTGEECENCGNVIHLRRALRARTCAEVDRELPGLTDGERQCVLEERLREHAAVEAEDFVWRRERAREQQARRDAARAAAAEWAEAERAAVAAADTVRQALLCEGCGQPRAGGLCETYGYRRRTETLIAEAGLVAAAWAADLTDAAAVAAVRAAVRACLEAAIRMAQDDFLRAADPDGLAENPDATESALAFTALHTLEQSLPEYHSSALDQLGRTPEADAEARRAYKTEQGRRWYRHNPHGADAVTVATKAAHTARERAAEYLLAARLKQLREQAAARTEQATAAPWTERSPPAWWTATPPGR
;
A
#
# COMPACT_ATOMS: atom_id res chain seq x y z
N MET A 1 -10.96 -1.59 -4.40
CA MET A 1 -9.96 -1.61 -3.30
C MET A 1 -9.42 -3.01 -3.03
N VAL A 2 -10.30 -4.02 -2.84
CA VAL A 2 -9.93 -5.43 -2.58
C VAL A 2 -8.93 -6.05 -3.58
N PRO A 3 -9.03 -5.84 -4.92
CA PRO A 3 -8.07 -6.40 -5.87
C PRO A 3 -6.64 -5.85 -5.72
N VAL A 4 -6.50 -4.60 -5.25
CA VAL A 4 -5.18 -3.97 -5.02
C VAL A 4 -4.55 -4.52 -3.74
N LEU A 5 -5.36 -4.74 -2.70
CA LEU A 5 -4.91 -5.34 -1.43
C LEU A 5 -4.52 -6.81 -1.60
N ARG A 6 -5.27 -7.61 -2.37
CA ARG A 6 -4.87 -9.00 -2.68
C ARG A 6 -3.54 -9.05 -3.45
N ARG A 7 -3.29 -8.10 -4.36
CA ARG A 7 -2.04 -8.01 -5.13
C ARG A 7 -0.83 -7.58 -4.31
N SER A 8 -1.01 -6.93 -3.16
CA SER A 8 0.12 -6.49 -2.33
C SER A 8 0.79 -7.64 -1.57
N GLY A 9 0.11 -8.79 -1.44
CA GLY A 9 0.61 -9.94 -0.67
C GLY A 9 0.67 -9.71 0.84
N VAL A 10 0.21 -8.55 1.32
CA VAL A 10 0.22 -8.18 2.76
C VAL A 10 -1.04 -8.67 3.48
N VAL A 11 -2.12 -8.90 2.73
CA VAL A 11 -3.44 -9.24 3.27
C VAL A 11 -4.07 -10.37 2.48
N SER A 12 -4.53 -11.41 3.18
CA SER A 12 -5.45 -12.42 2.65
C SER A 12 -6.86 -11.96 2.91
N ILE A 13 -7.69 -11.88 1.86
CA ILE A 13 -9.07 -11.41 1.98
C ILE A 13 -9.96 -12.54 1.50
N ASP A 14 -10.62 -13.20 2.44
CA ASP A 14 -11.66 -14.18 2.20
C ASP A 14 -13.01 -13.48 2.32
N THR A 15 -14.04 -13.96 1.64
CA THR A 15 -15.40 -13.49 1.92
C THR A 15 -15.89 -14.18 3.18
N ALA A 16 -16.49 -13.41 4.08
CA ALA A 16 -17.22 -13.97 5.19
C ALA A 16 -18.60 -14.32 4.64
N GLU A 17 -18.82 -15.62 4.40
CA GLU A 17 -20.15 -16.14 4.16
C GLU A 17 -21.01 -15.80 5.37
N GLY A 18 -22.11 -15.11 5.13
CA GLY A 18 -23.14 -14.93 6.14
C GLY A 18 -23.88 -16.22 6.37
N ASP A 19 -24.86 -16.14 7.27
CA ASP A 19 -25.71 -17.27 7.69
C ASP A 19 -26.54 -17.91 6.54
N TYR A 20 -26.31 -17.45 5.30
CA TYR A 20 -27.09 -17.61 4.07
C TYR A 20 -26.25 -17.93 2.82
N GLY A 21 -24.93 -18.08 2.97
CA GLY A 21 -24.01 -18.25 1.83
C GLY A 21 -23.82 -17.00 0.95
N GLN A 22 -24.45 -15.87 1.27
CA GLN A 22 -24.11 -14.58 0.68
C GLN A 22 -22.87 -13.97 1.37
N ASP A 23 -22.08 -13.24 0.60
CA ASP A 23 -20.95 -12.48 1.14
C ASP A 23 -21.49 -11.31 1.99
N VAL A 24 -21.69 -11.53 3.29
CA VAL A 24 -22.15 -10.47 4.24
C VAL A 24 -21.00 -9.66 4.81
N GLY A 25 -19.76 -10.10 4.57
CA GLY A 25 -18.58 -9.41 5.07
C GLY A 25 -17.30 -9.86 4.39
N LEU A 26 -16.21 -9.20 4.75
CA LEU A 26 -14.87 -9.56 4.30
C LEU A 26 -14.05 -10.01 5.50
N LYS A 27 -13.54 -11.23 5.46
CA LYS A 27 -12.56 -11.74 6.42
C LYS A 27 -11.17 -11.38 5.94
N CYS A 28 -10.61 -10.32 6.51
CA CYS A 28 -9.29 -9.82 6.16
C CYS A 28 -8.24 -10.29 7.16
N LYS A 29 -7.28 -11.11 6.74
CA LYS A 29 -6.10 -11.51 7.52
C LYS A 29 -4.90 -10.68 7.09
N VAL A 30 -4.34 -9.89 8.00
CA VAL A 30 -3.07 -9.19 7.78
C VAL A 30 -1.93 -10.17 8.01
N LEU A 31 -1.34 -10.68 6.93
CA LEU A 31 -0.41 -11.83 6.99
C LEU A 31 0.82 -11.58 7.89
N PRO A 32 1.46 -10.38 7.91
CA PRO A 32 2.55 -10.10 8.84
C PRO A 32 2.15 -10.11 10.32
N LEU A 33 0.92 -9.70 10.64
CA LEU A 33 0.38 -9.71 12.00
C LEU A 33 0.00 -11.14 12.42
N TRP A 34 -0.57 -11.90 11.49
CA TRP A 34 -0.94 -13.30 11.69
C TRP A 34 0.29 -14.21 11.87
N ALA A 35 1.36 -13.98 11.10
CA ALA A 35 2.61 -14.72 11.22
C ALA A 35 3.39 -14.40 12.51
N ALA A 36 3.17 -13.21 13.07
CA ALA A 36 3.75 -12.76 14.33
C ALA A 36 3.02 -13.30 15.57
N GLN A 37 1.83 -13.87 15.37
CA GLN A 37 0.99 -14.36 16.44
C GLN A 37 1.70 -15.54 17.13
N ASP A 38 1.75 -15.52 18.46
CA ASP A 38 2.45 -16.50 19.31
C ASP A 38 4.00 -16.51 19.20
N VAL A 39 4.60 -15.52 18.53
CA VAL A 39 6.06 -15.32 18.56
C VAL A 39 6.42 -14.37 19.71
N LEU A 40 7.01 -14.91 20.78
CA LEU A 40 7.43 -14.12 21.96
C LEU A 40 8.45 -13.04 21.55
N GLY A 41 8.20 -11.80 21.95
CA GLY A 41 9.08 -10.64 21.67
C GLY A 41 8.97 -10.05 20.26
N HIS A 42 8.11 -10.61 19.39
CA HIS A 42 7.89 -10.04 18.06
C HIS A 42 7.08 -8.75 18.15
N ARG A 43 7.54 -7.65 17.54
CA ARG A 43 6.93 -6.31 17.65
C ARG A 43 5.48 -6.22 17.13
N LEU A 44 5.04 -7.22 16.35
CA LEU A 44 3.66 -7.33 15.84
C LEU A 44 2.80 -8.34 16.62
N ASN A 45 3.33 -8.96 17.68
CA ASN A 45 2.58 -9.82 18.59
C ASN A 45 1.84 -8.95 19.62
N LEU A 46 0.77 -8.30 19.18
CA LEU A 46 0.02 -7.33 19.98
C LEU A 46 -0.82 -8.02 21.08
N SER A 47 -0.95 -7.39 22.23
CA SER A 47 -1.90 -7.77 23.26
C SER A 47 -3.35 -7.51 22.81
N LYS A 48 -4.32 -8.15 23.46
CA LYS A 48 -5.77 -7.95 23.18
C LYS A 48 -6.17 -6.47 23.27
N LYS A 49 -5.57 -5.71 24.21
CA LYS A 49 -5.81 -4.27 24.38
C LYS A 49 -5.25 -3.47 23.20
N GLU A 50 -4.04 -3.78 22.76
CA GLU A 50 -3.40 -3.12 21.61
C GLU A 50 -4.12 -3.44 20.30
N TYR A 51 -4.62 -4.66 20.12
CA TYR A 51 -5.50 -5.02 19.01
C TYR A 51 -6.80 -4.21 19.01
N ALA A 52 -7.47 -4.09 20.15
CA ALA A 52 -8.69 -3.29 20.26
C ALA A 52 -8.45 -1.79 20.00
N THR A 53 -7.29 -1.27 20.38
CA THR A 53 -6.90 0.12 20.10
C THR A 53 -6.54 0.31 18.63
N LEU A 54 -5.78 -0.60 18.03
CA LEU A 54 -5.47 -0.59 16.60
C LEU A 54 -6.75 -0.65 15.76
N TRP A 55 -7.69 -1.52 16.14
CA TRP A 55 -8.98 -1.66 15.47
C TRP A 55 -9.80 -0.36 15.53
N ARG A 56 -9.99 0.20 16.73
CA ARG A 56 -10.68 1.49 16.90
C ARG A 56 -10.02 2.62 16.13
N ARG A 57 -8.68 2.62 16.04
CA ARG A 57 -7.93 3.60 15.24
C ARG A 57 -8.16 3.41 13.74
N LEU A 58 -8.20 2.16 13.25
CA LEU A 58 -8.49 1.85 11.85
C LEU A 58 -9.94 2.19 11.48
N GLU A 59 -10.91 1.92 12.36
CA GLU A 59 -12.30 2.33 12.16
C GLU A 59 -12.43 3.85 12.12
N ALA A 60 -11.83 4.54 13.09
CA ALA A 60 -11.90 5.99 13.16
C ALA A 60 -11.22 6.66 11.97
N VAL A 61 -10.16 6.08 11.38
CA VAL A 61 -9.44 6.68 10.24
C VAL A 61 -9.98 6.22 8.90
N MET A 62 -10.17 4.93 8.71
CA MET A 62 -10.45 4.29 7.42
C MET A 62 -11.84 3.68 7.31
N GLY A 63 -12.65 3.72 8.37
CA GLY A 63 -14.00 3.18 8.36
C GLY A 63 -14.82 3.78 7.21
N PRO A 64 -15.41 2.98 6.32
CA PRO A 64 -16.34 3.48 5.31
C PRO A 64 -17.63 4.06 5.90
N GLY A 65 -17.90 3.78 7.18
CA GLY A 65 -19.17 4.06 7.84
C GLY A 65 -20.11 2.89 7.61
N TRP A 66 -20.59 2.28 8.69
CA TRP A 66 -21.33 1.03 8.63
C TRP A 66 -22.54 1.16 9.54
N ALA A 67 -23.72 0.87 9.00
CA ALA A 67 -24.88 0.54 9.81
C ALA A 67 -24.75 -0.93 10.21
N HIS A 68 -24.61 -1.18 11.51
CA HIS A 68 -24.56 -2.53 12.06
C HIS A 68 -25.96 -3.14 12.10
N ARG A 69 -26.01 -4.48 12.17
CA ARG A 69 -27.27 -5.25 12.19
C ARG A 69 -28.16 -4.90 13.39
N ASP A 70 -27.59 -4.41 14.48
CA ASP A 70 -28.29 -3.96 15.70
C ASP A 70 -28.82 -2.51 15.60
N GLY A 71 -28.70 -1.88 14.43
CA GLY A 71 -29.10 -0.49 14.20
C GLY A 71 -28.09 0.54 14.73
N SER A 72 -27.01 0.11 15.39
CA SER A 72 -25.93 1.02 15.75
C SER A 72 -25.18 1.45 14.49
N VAL A 73 -24.78 2.71 14.43
CA VAL A 73 -24.04 3.25 13.29
C VAL A 73 -22.63 3.55 13.75
N THR A 74 -21.64 2.88 13.16
CA THR A 74 -20.27 3.38 13.20
C THR A 74 -20.14 4.42 12.10
N PRO A 75 -19.90 5.70 12.45
CA PRO A 75 -19.76 6.75 11.46
C PRO A 75 -18.57 6.49 10.53
N ALA A 76 -18.60 7.07 9.34
CA ALA A 76 -17.47 7.00 8.43
C ALA A 76 -16.23 7.62 9.08
N GLY A 77 -15.11 6.90 9.01
CA GLY A 77 -13.82 7.35 9.48
C GLY A 77 -13.30 8.54 8.66
N LEU A 78 -12.25 9.18 9.18
CA LEU A 78 -11.70 10.45 8.68
C LEU A 78 -11.45 10.46 7.16
N ILE A 79 -11.04 9.33 6.57
CA ILE A 79 -10.76 9.17 5.12
C ILE A 79 -12.05 8.97 4.31
N GLY A 80 -13.05 8.30 4.89
CA GLY A 80 -14.33 7.96 4.26
C GLY A 80 -15.27 9.16 4.12
N MET A 81 -15.22 10.11 5.06
CA MET A 81 -16.03 11.33 5.05
C MET A 81 -15.73 12.30 3.89
N ARG A 82 -14.60 12.13 3.18
CA ARG A 82 -14.19 13.03 2.10
C ARG A 82 -14.43 12.43 0.71
N THR A 83 -15.40 13.00 0.01
CA THR A 83 -15.64 12.81 -1.43
C THR A 83 -15.51 14.14 -2.18
N GLY A 84 -14.98 14.16 -3.41
CA GLY A 84 -14.88 15.38 -4.24
C GLY A 84 -13.46 15.96 -4.43
N ARG A 85 -13.37 17.16 -5.03
CA ARG A 85 -12.10 17.82 -5.41
C ARG A 85 -11.27 18.16 -4.16
N GLY A 86 -10.02 17.71 -4.11
CA GLY A 86 -9.12 17.91 -2.95
C GLY A 86 -9.16 16.80 -1.89
N ALA A 87 -10.06 15.81 -2.02
CA ALA A 87 -10.15 14.69 -1.07
C ALA A 87 -8.85 13.86 -1.00
N ALA A 88 -8.13 13.65 -2.10
CA ALA A 88 -6.86 12.94 -2.09
C ALA A 88 -5.79 13.66 -1.26
N THR A 89 -5.71 14.99 -1.38
CA THR A 89 -4.76 15.85 -0.66
C THR A 89 -5.12 15.97 0.82
N ASP A 90 -6.40 15.86 1.17
CA ASP A 90 -6.86 15.96 2.56
C ASP A 90 -6.89 14.60 3.28
N ARG A 91 -6.66 13.49 2.56
CA ARG A 91 -6.46 12.14 3.13
C ARG A 91 -5.03 11.86 3.57
N LEU A 92 -4.03 12.44 2.90
CA LEU A 92 -2.61 12.34 3.25
C LEU A 92 -2.23 12.91 4.63
N PRO A 93 -2.75 14.07 5.09
CA PRO A 93 -2.49 14.60 6.42
C PRO A 93 -3.14 13.74 7.50
N LEU A 94 -4.11 12.87 7.19
CA LEU A 94 -4.69 11.94 8.17
C LEU A 94 -3.71 10.81 8.55
N LEU A 95 -2.58 10.66 7.83
CA LEU A 95 -1.43 9.88 8.30
C LEU A 95 -0.75 10.51 9.53
N LEU A 96 -1.06 11.76 9.88
CA LEU A 96 -0.72 12.36 11.19
C LEU A 96 -1.14 11.46 12.34
N VAL A 97 -2.19 10.66 12.14
CA VAL A 97 -2.60 9.65 13.10
C VAL A 97 -1.42 8.77 13.52
N LEU A 98 -0.49 8.39 12.63
CA LEU A 98 0.66 7.54 12.98
C LEU A 98 1.67 8.24 13.91
N GLU A 99 1.77 9.57 13.82
CA GLU A 99 2.66 10.43 14.63
C GLU A 99 1.98 10.95 15.92
N ALA A 100 0.69 10.68 16.08
CA ALA A 100 -0.09 11.08 17.25
C ALA A 100 0.24 10.19 18.46
N ARG A 101 0.53 10.83 19.59
CA ARG A 101 0.61 10.16 20.90
C ARG A 101 -0.76 9.61 21.29
N GLU A 102 -0.80 8.77 22.33
CA GLU A 102 -2.05 8.20 22.88
C GLU A 102 -3.09 9.26 23.27
N SER A 103 -2.64 10.48 23.60
CA SER A 103 -3.50 11.63 23.88
C SER A 103 -4.04 12.33 22.63
N GLY A 104 -3.82 11.77 21.44
CA GLY A 104 -4.09 12.38 20.15
C GLY A 104 -3.16 13.54 19.79
N ARG A 105 -2.20 13.91 20.66
CA ARG A 105 -1.30 15.04 20.46
C ARG A 105 -0.21 14.72 19.44
N LEU A 106 0.00 15.64 18.50
CA LEU A 106 1.01 15.53 17.46
C LEU A 106 2.34 16.17 17.88
N ARG A 107 3.45 15.56 17.49
CA ARG A 107 4.77 16.21 17.56
C ARG A 107 4.87 17.20 16.40
N LEU A 108 4.84 18.51 16.72
CA LEU A 108 5.05 19.54 15.72
C LEU A 108 6.52 19.62 15.31
N CYS A 109 6.77 19.95 14.05
CA CYS A 109 8.15 20.08 13.54
C CYS A 109 8.96 21.12 14.33
N GLY A 110 10.21 20.78 14.64
CA GLY A 110 11.18 21.70 15.25
C GLY A 110 11.80 22.66 14.23
N GLY A 111 12.40 23.75 14.74
CA GLY A 111 13.10 24.78 13.94
C GLY A 111 12.32 26.08 13.77
N ALA A 112 12.93 27.04 13.07
CA ALA A 112 12.30 28.31 12.73
C ALA A 112 11.14 28.10 11.75
N VAL A 113 9.99 28.72 12.02
CA VAL A 113 8.79 28.67 11.19
C VAL A 113 8.28 30.07 10.92
N ASP A 114 7.51 30.22 9.83
CA ASP A 114 6.78 31.46 9.54
C ASP A 114 5.87 31.83 10.71
N THR A 115 6.14 32.98 11.32
CA THR A 115 5.41 33.49 12.49
C THR A 115 3.96 33.83 12.18
N ARG A 116 3.60 34.04 10.91
CA ARG A 116 2.22 34.37 10.49
C ARG A 116 1.29 33.17 10.42
N ARG A 117 1.82 31.96 10.18
CA ARG A 117 1.02 30.73 9.98
C ARG A 117 1.24 29.68 11.08
N GLY A 118 2.40 29.73 11.75
CA GLY A 118 2.68 28.93 12.93
C GLY A 118 3.13 27.49 12.63
N ARG A 119 3.43 26.76 13.71
CA ARG A 119 4.07 25.43 13.65
C ARG A 119 3.14 24.32 13.15
N ALA A 120 1.83 24.44 13.37
CA ALA A 120 0.84 23.46 12.91
C ALA A 120 0.78 23.43 11.37
N ALA A 121 0.69 24.60 10.73
CA ALA A 121 0.75 24.78 9.27
C ALA A 121 2.01 24.15 8.67
N ALA A 122 3.17 24.44 9.28
CA ALA A 122 4.47 23.95 8.82
C ALA A 122 4.59 22.42 8.96
N THR A 123 3.96 21.83 9.98
CA THR A 123 3.94 20.37 10.18
C THR A 123 3.11 19.69 9.09
N VAL A 124 1.92 20.21 8.80
CA VAL A 124 1.06 19.72 7.69
C VAL A 124 1.76 19.90 6.34
N ALA A 125 2.39 21.05 6.13
CA ALA A 125 3.11 21.34 4.89
C ALA A 125 4.28 20.37 4.64
N ARG A 126 5.08 20.05 5.66
CA ARG A 126 6.17 19.07 5.55
C ARG A 126 5.66 17.66 5.23
N LEU A 127 4.55 17.24 5.84
CA LEU A 127 3.95 15.92 5.59
C LEU A 127 3.38 15.79 4.19
N LEU A 128 2.86 16.88 3.63
CA LEU A 128 2.30 16.93 2.28
C LEU A 128 3.34 17.27 1.20
N GLY A 129 4.58 17.59 1.60
CA GLY A 129 5.62 18.07 0.68
C GLY A 129 5.25 19.40 0.00
N CYS A 130 4.45 20.25 0.65
CA CYS A 130 3.92 21.48 0.07
C CYS A 130 4.37 22.73 0.86
N SER A 131 3.95 23.93 0.42
CA SER A 131 4.28 25.18 1.11
C SER A 131 3.46 25.37 2.39
N ALA A 132 3.98 26.15 3.36
CA ALA A 132 3.25 26.47 4.60
C ALA A 132 1.87 27.13 4.35
N ALA A 133 1.71 27.87 3.26
CA ALA A 133 0.42 28.45 2.86
C ALA A 133 -0.57 27.43 2.28
N ALA A 134 -0.07 26.37 1.63
CA ALA A 134 -0.91 25.25 1.20
C ALA A 134 -1.26 24.35 2.39
N GLY A 135 -0.30 24.11 3.29
CA GLY A 135 -0.50 23.39 4.55
C GLY A 135 -1.53 24.05 5.45
N GLU A 136 -1.51 25.38 5.60
CA GLU A 136 -2.52 26.11 6.40
C GLU A 136 -3.93 25.93 5.84
N ARG A 137 -4.11 26.03 4.52
CA ARG A 137 -5.41 25.81 3.89
C ARG A 137 -5.92 24.38 4.06
N VAL A 138 -5.01 23.40 4.08
CA VAL A 138 -5.38 22.01 4.37
C VAL A 138 -5.78 21.88 5.84
N LEU A 139 -5.04 22.52 6.73
CA LEU A 139 -5.29 22.49 8.16
C LEU A 139 -6.64 23.13 8.54
N GLU A 140 -6.96 24.32 8.00
CA GLU A 140 -8.28 24.96 8.16
C GLU A 140 -9.42 24.01 7.75
N ARG A 141 -9.28 23.34 6.60
CA ARG A 141 -10.28 22.36 6.13
C ARG A 141 -10.40 21.12 7.01
N LEU A 142 -9.38 20.77 7.79
CA LEU A 142 -9.42 19.66 8.75
C LEU A 142 -10.04 20.11 10.08
N GLU A 143 -9.83 21.37 10.46
CA GLU A 143 -10.43 22.01 11.64
C GLU A 143 -11.94 22.22 11.45
N ASP A 144 -12.36 22.73 10.29
CA ASP A 144 -13.78 22.96 9.93
C ASP A 144 -14.63 21.68 9.98
N GLN A 145 -13.98 20.52 9.88
CA GLN A 145 -14.61 19.20 9.88
C GLN A 145 -14.42 18.45 11.21
N GLY A 146 -13.81 19.09 12.22
CA GLY A 146 -13.56 18.50 13.53
C GLY A 146 -12.55 17.35 13.53
N LEU A 147 -11.82 17.15 12.43
CA LEU A 147 -10.88 16.03 12.26
C LEU A 147 -9.58 16.28 13.03
N VAL A 148 -9.23 17.56 13.20
CA VAL A 148 -8.06 18.02 13.93
C VAL A 148 -8.45 19.27 14.73
N LEU A 149 -7.97 19.37 15.97
CA LEU A 149 -8.17 20.54 16.82
C LEU A 149 -6.84 21.26 17.03
N ARG A 150 -6.83 22.57 16.79
CA ARG A 150 -5.72 23.46 17.16
C ARG A 150 -6.03 24.12 18.49
N VAL A 151 -5.44 23.57 19.54
CA VAL A 151 -5.56 24.11 20.90
C VAL A 151 -4.51 25.20 21.08
N ARG A 152 -4.95 26.43 21.39
CA ARG A 152 -4.06 27.55 21.73
C ARG A 152 -3.98 27.66 23.25
N LEU A 153 -2.81 27.38 23.82
CA LEU A 153 -2.62 27.54 25.26
C LEU A 153 -2.14 28.96 25.60
N ARG A 154 -2.85 29.61 26.54
CA ARG A 154 -2.34 30.80 27.21
C ARG A 154 -1.22 30.38 28.16
N THR A 155 -0.02 30.92 27.99
CA THR A 155 1.02 30.82 29.02
C THR A 155 0.70 31.83 30.13
N GLY A 156 1.12 31.56 31.37
CA GLY A 156 0.96 32.49 32.51
C GLY A 156 1.61 33.88 32.32
N SER A 157 2.27 34.10 31.18
CA SER A 157 2.84 35.38 30.74
C SER A 157 1.97 36.14 29.71
N GLY A 158 0.73 35.70 29.44
CA GLY A 158 -0.18 36.37 28.51
C GLY A 158 0.15 36.24 27.01
N LEU A 159 1.22 35.52 26.63
CA LEU A 159 1.65 35.37 25.23
C LEU A 159 1.07 34.10 24.58
N SER A 160 0.30 34.30 23.51
CA SER A 160 -0.48 33.28 22.79
C SER A 160 0.32 32.45 21.76
N ASN A 161 1.44 31.83 22.15
CA ASN A 161 2.39 31.26 21.19
C ASN A 161 2.60 29.73 21.23
N ARG A 162 1.85 28.96 22.02
CA ARG A 162 1.89 27.48 21.95
C ARG A 162 0.61 26.92 21.36
N SER A 163 0.61 26.76 20.04
CA SER A 163 -0.38 25.93 19.35
C SER A 163 -0.03 24.45 19.53
N ARG A 164 -1.02 23.66 19.94
CA ARG A 164 -0.99 22.20 19.96
C ARG A 164 -1.96 21.69 18.92
N LEU A 165 -1.57 20.62 18.24
CA LEU A 165 -2.42 19.95 17.27
C LEU A 165 -2.84 18.59 17.83
N VAL A 166 -4.14 18.35 17.87
CA VAL A 166 -4.76 17.16 18.47
C VAL A 166 -5.63 16.48 17.43
N VAL A 167 -5.55 15.15 17.32
CA VAL A 167 -6.44 14.32 16.52
C VAL A 167 -7.44 13.64 17.47
N PRO A 168 -8.70 14.11 17.58
CA PRO A 168 -9.67 13.63 18.56
C PRO A 168 -9.95 12.13 18.43
N ALA A 169 -10.00 11.63 17.19
CA ALA A 169 -10.18 10.21 16.88
C ALA A 169 -9.11 9.30 17.51
N VAL A 170 -7.87 9.77 17.64
CA VAL A 170 -6.78 8.99 18.27
C VAL A 170 -6.95 8.98 19.78
N ALA A 171 -7.25 10.12 20.39
CA ALA A 171 -7.53 10.19 21.82
C ALA A 171 -8.70 9.26 22.20
N ALA A 172 -9.79 9.30 21.43
CA ALA A 172 -10.96 8.45 21.60
C ALA A 172 -10.64 6.95 21.45
N ALA A 173 -9.83 6.56 20.45
CA ALA A 173 -9.40 5.17 20.26
C ALA A 173 -8.58 4.61 21.45
N HIS A 174 -7.88 5.50 22.17
CA HIS A 174 -7.16 5.18 23.41
C HIS A 174 -8.03 5.33 24.68
N GLY A 175 -9.33 5.64 24.54
CA GLY A 175 -10.24 5.83 25.67
C GLY A 175 -10.00 7.11 26.47
N ARG A 176 -9.33 8.11 25.86
CA ARG A 176 -9.09 9.42 26.48
C ARG A 176 -10.02 10.46 25.87
N THR A 177 -10.72 11.21 26.71
CA THR A 177 -11.42 12.43 26.29
C THR A 177 -10.40 13.56 26.10
N VAL A 178 -10.52 14.29 24.98
CA VAL A 178 -9.84 15.59 24.86
C VAL A 178 -10.52 16.49 25.90
N ALA A 179 -9.81 16.81 27.00
CA ALA A 179 -10.37 17.56 28.10
C ALA A 179 -11.03 18.85 27.58
N ALA A 180 -12.32 19.02 27.88
CA ALA A 180 -13.13 20.16 27.48
C ALA A 180 -12.64 21.51 28.04
N ASP A 181 -11.73 21.50 29.04
CA ASP A 181 -11.14 22.71 29.61
C ASP A 181 -10.19 23.46 28.68
N ASP A 182 -9.70 22.82 27.60
CA ASP A 182 -8.78 23.44 26.63
C ASP A 182 -9.52 24.06 25.41
N ALA A 183 -10.84 23.86 25.28
CA ALA A 183 -11.62 24.22 24.09
C ALA A 183 -12.61 25.39 24.28
N LEU A 184 -12.81 25.88 25.52
CA LEU A 184 -13.77 26.94 25.82
C LEU A 184 -13.06 28.24 26.24
N GLN A 185 -12.39 28.92 25.30
CA GLN A 185 -11.89 30.28 25.54
C GLN A 185 -11.72 31.13 24.27
N ASP A 186 -12.48 30.84 23.22
CA ASP A 186 -12.64 31.73 22.06
C ASP A 186 -14.14 31.88 21.76
N GLY A 187 -14.79 32.77 22.50
CA GLY A 187 -16.23 32.99 22.40
C GLY A 187 -16.82 33.70 23.61
N ALA A 188 -16.30 34.86 23.98
CA ALA A 188 -16.99 35.79 24.87
C ALA A 188 -16.79 37.22 24.35
N GLU A 189 -17.93 37.83 24.01
CA GLU A 189 -18.10 39.17 23.47
C GLU A 189 -17.43 40.25 24.32
N ALA A 190 -16.97 41.28 23.63
CA ALA A 190 -16.44 42.50 24.19
C ALA A 190 -17.50 43.27 24.99
N LEU A 191 -17.23 43.51 26.26
CA LEU A 191 -17.69 44.68 27.00
C LEU A 191 -16.49 45.26 27.76
N GLU A 192 -15.96 46.36 27.24
CA GLU A 192 -15.22 47.41 27.96
C GLU A 192 -16.05 47.90 29.19
N PRO A 193 -15.48 48.57 30.23
CA PRO A 193 -14.26 49.39 30.21
C PRO A 193 -13.37 49.36 31.47
N GLY A 194 -12.18 49.99 31.39
CA GLY A 194 -11.57 50.67 32.56
C GLY A 194 -10.04 50.74 32.62
N PHE A 195 -9.49 51.86 32.16
CA PHE A 195 -8.15 52.41 32.47
C PHE A 195 -7.80 52.28 33.99
N SER A 196 -6.56 52.11 34.46
CA SER A 196 -5.34 52.88 34.19
C SER A 196 -4.07 52.15 34.67
N ASP A 197 -2.94 52.39 34.00
CA ASP A 197 -1.56 52.32 34.55
C ASP A 197 -1.35 53.42 35.65
N PRO A 198 -0.27 53.46 36.49
CA PRO A 198 1.11 53.13 36.09
C PRO A 198 2.10 52.55 37.15
N ASP A 199 3.26 52.10 36.63
CA ASP A 199 4.65 52.41 37.05
C ASP A 199 5.46 51.65 38.14
N VAL A 200 6.74 51.40 37.77
CA VAL A 200 8.01 51.42 38.56
C VAL A 200 8.59 50.11 39.17
N THR A 201 9.58 49.57 38.41
CA THR A 201 10.95 49.08 38.72
C THR A 201 11.37 48.33 40.02
N ALA A 202 12.17 47.27 39.76
CA ALA A 202 13.43 46.82 40.41
C ALA A 202 13.41 46.42 41.90
N GLY A 203 13.68 45.15 42.26
CA GLY A 203 15.04 44.61 42.39
C GLY A 203 15.22 43.93 43.79
N PRO A 204 16.40 43.41 44.16
CA PRO A 204 16.70 41.96 44.13
C PRO A 204 17.25 41.35 45.46
N GLY A 205 17.52 40.04 45.45
CA GLY A 205 18.42 39.29 46.38
C GLY A 205 17.77 38.86 47.70
N GLU A 206 18.09 37.75 48.36
CA GLU A 206 19.15 36.75 48.29
C GLU A 206 18.67 35.50 49.09
N ALA A 207 19.29 34.35 48.84
CA ALA A 207 18.99 33.02 49.41
C ALA A 207 19.68 32.81 50.79
N PRO A 208 19.96 31.56 51.25
CA PRO A 208 19.11 30.41 51.62
C PRO A 208 19.39 29.94 53.07
N GLY A 209 18.68 28.92 53.57
CA GLY A 209 19.08 28.22 54.80
C GLY A 209 18.14 27.09 55.23
N THR A 210 18.58 25.87 54.96
CA THR A 210 18.05 24.56 55.37
C THR A 210 18.21 24.29 56.87
N ASP A 211 17.27 23.61 57.53
CA ASP A 211 17.57 22.40 58.32
C ASP A 211 16.32 21.62 58.79
N THR A 212 16.38 20.33 58.44
CA THR A 212 15.94 19.09 59.11
C THR A 212 14.99 19.07 60.34
N ASP A 213 13.87 18.36 60.15
CA ASP A 213 13.02 17.53 61.07
C ASP A 213 13.82 16.65 62.07
N PRO A 214 13.25 15.98 63.14
CA PRO A 214 11.94 15.27 63.18
C PRO A 214 11.22 15.08 64.57
N GLN A 215 9.99 14.54 64.57
CA GLN A 215 9.52 13.34 65.34
C GLN A 215 8.03 13.32 65.78
N VAL A 216 7.26 12.34 65.23
CA VAL A 216 6.42 11.28 65.90
C VAL A 216 5.24 11.72 66.83
N SER A 217 3.99 11.20 66.85
CA SER A 217 3.26 10.02 66.33
C SER A 217 1.73 10.25 66.39
N GLY A 218 0.91 9.50 65.64
CA GLY A 218 -0.52 9.27 65.99
C GLY A 218 -1.53 9.09 64.85
N VAL A 219 -1.60 7.89 64.27
CA VAL A 219 -2.60 7.31 63.32
C VAL A 219 -3.94 6.98 64.07
N PRO A 220 -5.17 6.75 63.50
CA PRO A 220 -5.52 6.31 62.11
C PRO A 220 -6.75 6.91 61.35
N VAL A 221 -6.71 6.62 60.04
CA VAL A 221 -7.77 6.21 59.07
C VAL A 221 -8.71 7.27 58.46
N ALA A 222 -8.44 7.51 57.17
CA ALA A 222 -9.33 7.57 56.01
C ALA A 222 -9.03 8.82 55.17
N ASP A 223 -8.25 8.69 54.09
CA ASP A 223 -8.72 9.11 52.77
C ASP A 223 -7.74 8.76 51.65
N ALA A 224 -8.28 8.85 50.44
CA ALA A 224 -7.64 8.68 49.15
C ALA A 224 -6.54 9.72 48.83
N THR A 225 -5.81 9.36 47.76
CA THR A 225 -4.99 10.18 46.84
C THR A 225 -3.47 10.27 47.04
N VAL A 226 -2.82 10.22 45.87
CA VAL A 226 -1.46 10.65 45.50
C VAL A 226 -0.32 9.68 45.79
N VAL A 227 -0.09 8.77 44.84
CA VAL A 227 1.25 8.27 44.54
C VAL A 227 1.69 8.91 43.24
N ALA A 228 2.84 9.59 43.32
CA ALA A 228 3.59 10.16 42.23
C ALA A 228 4.02 9.08 41.23
N ASP A 229 3.77 9.32 39.95
CA ASP A 229 4.37 8.52 38.88
C ASP A 229 5.81 8.95 38.68
N SER A 230 6.70 7.97 38.84
CA SER A 230 8.13 8.04 38.61
C SER A 230 8.40 7.83 37.12
N ASP A 231 9.30 8.66 36.58
CA ASP A 231 9.84 8.57 35.23
C ASP A 231 10.59 7.25 35.00
N VAL A 232 9.97 6.28 34.30
CA VAL A 232 10.68 5.27 33.51
C VAL A 232 9.85 4.90 32.28
N ALA A 233 10.10 5.55 31.14
CA ALA A 233 9.73 5.03 29.83
C ALA A 233 11.02 4.64 29.08
N ALA A 234 11.18 3.34 28.91
CA ALA A 234 12.26 2.70 28.19
C ALA A 234 12.43 3.29 26.77
N ALA A 235 13.67 3.61 26.44
CA ALA A 235 14.09 4.04 25.13
C ALA A 235 14.09 2.84 24.17
N LEU A 236 13.30 2.91 23.10
CA LEU A 236 13.48 2.04 21.93
C LEU A 236 14.68 2.57 21.12
N HIS A 237 15.88 2.11 21.45
CA HIS A 237 17.02 2.10 20.55
C HIS A 237 17.67 0.72 20.60
N THR A 238 18.17 0.27 19.46
CA THR A 238 18.95 -0.96 19.33
C THR A 238 20.28 -0.77 20.06
N ASP A 239 20.59 -1.67 20.99
CA ASP A 239 21.91 -1.74 21.64
C ASP A 239 22.99 -2.01 20.59
N HIS A 240 23.93 -1.07 20.46
CA HIS A 240 25.21 -1.31 19.81
C HIS A 240 26.22 -1.74 20.88
N PRO A 241 27.11 -2.71 20.61
CA PRO A 241 28.18 -3.04 21.54
C PRO A 241 29.10 -1.81 21.76
N PRO A 242 29.53 -1.53 23.00
CA PRO A 242 30.30 -0.34 23.31
C PRO A 242 31.72 -0.47 22.75
N VAL A 243 32.06 0.42 21.82
CA VAL A 243 33.46 0.67 21.43
C VAL A 243 34.14 1.36 22.61
N VAL A 244 35.04 0.61 23.25
CA VAL A 244 35.90 1.09 24.32
C VAL A 244 36.86 2.15 23.75
N SER A 245 36.77 3.37 24.29
CA SER A 245 37.85 4.34 24.25
C SER A 245 39.01 3.82 25.10
N ARG A 246 40.10 3.41 24.46
CA ARG A 246 41.36 3.14 25.15
C ARG A 246 42.27 4.36 24.97
N SER A 247 42.36 5.17 26.01
CA SER A 247 43.48 6.09 26.22
C SER A 247 44.66 5.25 26.73
N GLY A 248 45.77 5.27 26.01
CA GLY A 248 47.01 4.58 26.37
C GLY A 248 47.99 4.68 25.22
N SER A 249 48.91 5.63 25.34
CA SER A 249 50.02 5.93 24.47
C SER A 249 50.90 4.70 24.19
N ASP A 250 51.30 4.53 22.94
CA ASP A 250 52.68 4.19 22.59
C ASP A 250 52.97 4.66 21.16
N GLU A 251 54.12 5.28 21.02
CA GLU A 251 54.66 5.93 19.83
C GLU A 251 54.84 4.93 18.68
N LEU A 252 54.75 5.41 17.43
CA LEU A 252 55.81 5.32 16.41
C LEU A 252 55.30 5.82 15.03
N SER A 253 55.69 7.06 14.73
CA SER A 253 56.36 7.50 13.49
C SER A 253 55.63 7.50 12.12
N GLY A 254 55.50 8.73 11.57
CA GLY A 254 55.44 9.05 10.13
C GLY A 254 54.02 9.29 9.61
N GLY A 255 53.45 10.49 9.56
CA GLY A 255 54.00 11.76 9.08
C GLY A 255 53.56 11.99 7.64
N PHE A 256 52.53 12.83 7.42
CA PHE A 256 52.47 13.93 6.43
C PHE A 256 51.02 14.42 6.27
N SER A 257 50.74 15.53 6.97
CA SER A 257 49.61 16.44 6.75
C SER A 257 49.87 17.31 5.53
N VAL A 258 48.82 17.64 4.76
CA VAL A 258 48.58 19.00 4.25
C VAL A 258 47.07 19.26 4.20
N GLU A 259 46.61 20.18 5.05
CA GLU A 259 45.37 20.94 4.88
C GLU A 259 45.53 22.00 3.78
N GLY A 260 44.44 22.32 3.06
CA GLY A 260 44.38 23.50 2.21
C GLY A 260 42.94 23.95 1.97
N ARG A 261 42.52 25.03 2.66
CA ARG A 261 41.33 25.82 2.33
C ARG A 261 41.56 26.65 1.06
N GLY A 262 40.49 26.91 0.31
CA GLY A 262 40.15 28.26 -0.14
C GLY A 262 40.56 28.71 -1.55
N VAL A 263 39.51 29.02 -2.34
CA VAL A 263 39.28 30.21 -3.19
C VAL A 263 40.28 30.61 -4.29
N ASP A 264 39.72 30.83 -5.48
CA ASP A 264 40.17 31.58 -6.67
C ASP A 264 41.67 31.70 -7.01
N GLY A 265 42.03 31.22 -8.20
CA GLY A 265 43.33 31.53 -8.79
C GLY A 265 43.51 31.01 -10.21
N ARG A 266 43.48 31.95 -11.14
CA ARG A 266 44.02 31.95 -12.52
C ARG A 266 44.96 30.79 -12.89
N ARG A 267 44.70 30.22 -14.08
CA ARG A 267 45.66 29.43 -14.87
C ARG A 267 46.97 30.21 -15.09
N PRO A 268 48.15 29.55 -15.06
CA PRO A 268 49.33 30.05 -15.73
C PRO A 268 49.43 29.54 -17.17
N ASP A 269 49.97 30.43 -18.00
CA ASP A 269 50.30 30.30 -19.41
C ASP A 269 51.40 29.27 -19.71
N ARG A 270 51.42 28.89 -20.98
CA ARG A 270 52.38 28.00 -21.63
C ARG A 270 53.83 28.47 -21.46
N ALA A 271 54.72 27.52 -21.21
CA ALA A 271 56.14 27.66 -21.51
C ALA A 271 56.54 26.59 -22.54
N CYS A 272 56.85 27.05 -23.75
CA CYS A 272 57.61 26.29 -24.74
C CYS A 272 59.10 26.48 -24.43
N VAL A 273 59.86 25.41 -24.26
CA VAL A 273 61.32 25.41 -24.45
C VAL A 273 61.70 24.19 -25.30
N ARG A 274 62.47 24.49 -26.33
CA ARG A 274 63.04 23.64 -27.38
C ARG A 274 64.18 22.78 -26.86
N GLU A 275 64.47 21.70 -27.56
CA GLU A 275 65.83 21.30 -27.93
C GLU A 275 65.74 20.48 -29.23
N ASP A 276 66.48 20.92 -30.25
CA ASP A 276 67.20 20.08 -31.22
C ASP A 276 67.91 21.02 -32.23
N GLN A 277 69.23 21.08 -32.10
CA GLN A 277 70.17 21.64 -33.08
C GLN A 277 70.98 20.50 -33.69
N ALA A 278 71.12 20.49 -35.02
CA ALA A 278 72.37 20.15 -35.71
C ALA A 278 72.37 20.79 -37.11
N VAL A 279 73.13 21.89 -37.27
CA VAL A 279 74.41 22.07 -38.02
C VAL A 279 74.32 22.04 -39.56
N ASP A 280 74.84 23.12 -40.13
CA ASP A 280 74.83 23.60 -41.52
C ASP A 280 75.64 22.78 -42.54
N ARG A 281 75.19 22.78 -43.81
CA ARG A 281 76.05 23.14 -44.96
C ARG A 281 75.29 23.51 -46.25
N GLU A 282 75.40 24.80 -46.60
CA GLU A 282 75.53 25.51 -47.89
C GLU A 282 74.88 25.05 -49.23
N THR A 283 74.31 26.09 -49.87
CA THR A 283 74.24 26.45 -51.31
C THR A 283 73.21 25.81 -52.26
N GLY A 284 72.41 26.67 -52.90
CA GLY A 284 71.96 26.45 -54.28
C GLY A 284 70.52 26.89 -54.59
N ALA A 285 70.40 27.94 -55.40
CA ALA A 285 69.17 28.57 -55.88
C ALA A 285 68.18 27.69 -56.70
N ALA A 286 66.92 28.15 -56.65
CA ALA A 286 65.91 28.19 -57.72
C ALA A 286 65.30 26.90 -58.32
N GLY A 287 63.98 26.97 -58.56
CA GLY A 287 63.37 26.31 -59.72
C GLY A 287 62.33 25.21 -59.43
N THR A 288 61.07 25.61 -59.44
CA THR A 288 59.94 25.00 -60.17
C THR A 288 60.04 23.53 -60.61
N GLY A 289 59.08 22.71 -60.15
CA GLY A 289 58.32 21.82 -61.04
C GLY A 289 58.65 20.31 -61.07
N SER A 290 57.81 19.54 -60.35
CA SER A 290 57.16 18.26 -60.76
C SER A 290 57.99 16.99 -61.04
N SER A 291 57.81 15.94 -60.22
CA SER A 291 56.96 14.75 -60.50
C SER A 291 57.38 13.53 -59.64
N VAL A 292 56.38 12.85 -59.02
CA VAL A 292 56.25 11.39 -58.71
C VAL A 292 57.42 10.72 -57.92
N ALA A 293 57.30 9.99 -56.81
CA ALA A 293 56.26 9.10 -56.24
C ALA A 293 56.59 8.75 -54.77
N GLU A 294 55.58 8.14 -54.11
CA GLU A 294 55.64 7.20 -52.97
C GLU A 294 55.87 7.70 -51.53
N GLY A 295 55.02 7.18 -50.62
CA GLY A 295 55.34 7.05 -49.19
C GLY A 295 54.33 7.62 -48.19
N GLY A 296 53.10 7.10 -48.14
CA GLY A 296 52.22 7.32 -46.97
C GLY A 296 52.63 6.45 -45.77
N PRO A 297 52.26 6.88 -44.54
CA PRO A 297 51.67 5.93 -43.61
C PRO A 297 50.41 6.47 -42.92
N LEU A 298 49.30 5.78 -43.21
CA LEU A 298 48.35 5.19 -42.27
C LEU A 298 47.98 6.02 -41.01
N ARG A 299 46.92 6.82 -41.12
CA ARG A 299 45.95 7.03 -40.02
C ARG A 299 44.60 7.50 -40.57
N GLY A 300 43.57 6.70 -40.30
CA GLY A 300 42.16 7.10 -40.13
C GLY A 300 41.48 7.74 -41.33
N GLU A 301 40.81 6.92 -42.14
CA GLU A 301 39.95 7.36 -43.22
C GLU A 301 38.87 8.37 -42.76
N GLN A 302 38.75 9.45 -43.52
CA GLN A 302 37.60 10.35 -43.58
C GLN A 302 36.29 9.54 -43.74
N PRO A 303 35.25 9.79 -42.93
CA PRO A 303 33.89 9.45 -43.33
C PRO A 303 33.50 10.29 -44.55
N LYS A 304 33.11 9.61 -45.63
CA LYS A 304 32.45 10.22 -46.79
C LYS A 304 31.16 10.92 -46.34
N GLU A 305 30.89 12.04 -47.00
CA GLU A 305 29.65 12.80 -46.96
C GLU A 305 28.43 11.86 -47.01
N SER A 306 27.51 12.07 -46.07
CA SER A 306 26.23 11.38 -45.96
C SER A 306 25.34 11.63 -47.18
N PRO A 307 24.70 10.61 -47.77
CA PRO A 307 23.50 10.83 -48.56
C PRO A 307 22.35 11.17 -47.61
N VAL A 308 21.76 12.33 -47.85
CA VAL A 308 20.48 12.74 -47.26
C VAL A 308 19.36 11.92 -47.90
N ASP A 309 18.41 11.51 -47.04
CA ASP A 309 17.05 11.02 -47.30
C ASP A 309 16.85 9.75 -48.15
N GLU A 310 16.71 8.61 -47.49
CA GLU A 310 15.76 7.53 -47.84
C GLU A 310 15.86 6.38 -46.82
N TRP A 311 15.07 6.39 -45.74
CA TRP A 311 14.67 5.16 -45.01
C TRP A 311 13.64 5.39 -43.88
N ALA A 312 12.74 6.37 -44.04
CA ALA A 312 11.56 6.53 -43.18
C ALA A 312 10.26 6.07 -43.87
N ALA A 313 10.35 5.12 -44.81
CA ALA A 313 9.20 4.57 -45.52
C ALA A 313 9.33 3.06 -45.73
N GLN A 314 9.37 2.27 -44.65
CA GLN A 314 9.12 0.82 -44.70
C GLN A 314 8.87 0.23 -43.31
N ARG A 315 7.73 0.57 -42.71
CA ARG A 315 7.08 -0.31 -41.72
C ARG A 315 5.59 0.02 -41.56
N ALA A 316 4.82 -0.25 -42.63
CA ALA A 316 3.37 -0.43 -42.55
C ALA A 316 2.92 -1.27 -43.76
N ALA A 317 3.08 -2.59 -43.67
CA ALA A 317 2.40 -3.53 -44.54
C ALA A 317 1.82 -4.64 -43.67
N GLY A 318 0.49 -4.63 -43.49
CA GLY A 318 -0.27 -5.66 -42.80
C GLY A 318 -1.73 -5.26 -42.58
N ALA A 319 -2.60 -5.68 -43.52
CA ALA A 319 -4.08 -5.64 -43.51
C ALA A 319 -4.72 -4.24 -43.43
N GLY A 320 -5.72 -3.83 -44.22
CA GLY A 320 -6.71 -4.55 -45.01
C GLY A 320 -8.04 -3.81 -44.84
N ALA A 321 -8.61 -3.33 -45.95
CA ALA A 321 -9.99 -2.87 -46.15
C ALA A 321 -10.49 -1.55 -45.51
N GLY A 322 -10.80 -0.59 -46.40
CA GLY A 322 -12.08 0.13 -46.33
C GLY A 322 -12.04 1.60 -45.88
N GLY A 323 -12.51 2.48 -46.78
CA GLY A 323 -13.06 3.78 -46.38
C GLY A 323 -12.24 4.99 -46.80
N ARG A 324 -12.52 5.51 -48.00
CA ARG A 324 -12.18 6.86 -48.46
C ARG A 324 -12.87 7.91 -47.56
N PRO A 325 -12.17 8.96 -47.11
CA PRO A 325 -12.79 10.28 -47.01
C PRO A 325 -12.11 11.29 -47.92
N LYS A 326 -12.95 12.21 -48.38
CA LYS A 326 -12.72 13.32 -49.31
C LYS A 326 -11.55 14.22 -48.91
N ALA A 327 -10.91 14.72 -49.97
CA ALA A 327 -9.99 15.84 -49.97
C ALA A 327 -10.49 17.02 -49.14
N ALA A 328 -9.65 17.46 -48.19
CA ALA A 328 -9.63 18.82 -47.71
C ALA A 328 -8.23 19.37 -47.99
N VAL A 329 -8.18 20.26 -48.99
CA VAL A 329 -7.32 21.43 -49.12
C VAL A 329 -6.02 21.38 -48.29
N TRP A 330 -4.92 21.04 -48.96
CA TRP A 330 -3.58 21.48 -48.57
C TRP A 330 -3.60 23.01 -48.71
N GLU A 331 -3.87 23.70 -47.61
CA GLU A 331 -3.35 25.05 -47.41
C GLU A 331 -1.98 24.87 -46.75
N THR A 332 -0.96 25.39 -47.43
CA THR A 332 0.38 25.57 -46.90
C THR A 332 0.32 26.35 -45.59
N ALA A 333 0.16 25.65 -44.48
CA ALA A 333 0.51 26.16 -43.18
C ALA A 333 2.03 26.26 -43.15
N GLN A 334 2.57 27.39 -43.61
CA GLN A 334 3.87 27.86 -43.16
C GLN A 334 3.84 27.82 -41.64
N GLN A 335 4.48 26.79 -41.06
CA GLN A 335 4.55 26.57 -39.62
C GLN A 335 5.23 27.80 -39.00
N GLN A 336 4.41 28.71 -38.50
CA GLN A 336 4.89 29.91 -37.85
C GLN A 336 5.71 29.49 -36.63
N ARG A 337 7.01 29.80 -36.67
CA ARG A 337 7.92 29.71 -35.54
C ARG A 337 7.27 30.36 -34.32
N ARG A 338 7.06 29.60 -33.24
CA ARG A 338 6.54 30.17 -32.00
C ARG A 338 7.69 30.92 -31.32
N VAL A 339 7.49 32.22 -31.10
CA VAL A 339 8.51 33.13 -30.56
C VAL A 339 8.71 32.94 -29.04
N GLY A 340 7.88 32.11 -28.38
CA GLY A 340 7.99 31.83 -26.95
C GLY A 340 8.05 30.34 -26.63
N LEU A 341 8.54 30.05 -25.42
CA LEU A 341 8.44 28.72 -24.81
C LEU A 341 6.97 28.27 -24.67
N PRO A 342 6.70 26.96 -24.56
CA PRO A 342 5.34 26.43 -24.41
C PRO A 342 4.53 27.11 -23.28
N ALA A 343 3.21 27.17 -23.48
CA ALA A 343 2.28 27.72 -22.48
C ALA A 343 2.25 26.91 -21.18
N ASP A 344 2.55 25.62 -21.27
CA ASP A 344 2.69 24.72 -20.11
C ASP A 344 3.81 25.22 -19.17
N LEU A 345 3.42 25.50 -17.92
CA LEU A 345 4.32 26.05 -16.90
C LEU A 345 5.49 25.11 -16.57
N ARG A 346 5.28 23.79 -16.59
CA ARG A 346 6.32 22.80 -16.28
C ARG A 346 7.36 22.78 -17.40
N LEU A 347 6.92 22.82 -18.65
CA LEU A 347 7.82 22.87 -19.80
C LEU A 347 8.56 24.21 -19.89
N ARG A 348 7.90 25.31 -19.53
CA ARG A 348 8.54 26.63 -19.47
C ARG A 348 9.66 26.68 -18.43
N VAL A 349 9.44 26.10 -17.25
CA VAL A 349 10.48 25.99 -16.21
C VAL A 349 11.62 25.10 -16.70
N ALA A 350 11.31 23.92 -17.24
CA ALA A 350 12.33 22.96 -17.70
C ALA A 350 13.21 23.49 -18.84
N LEU A 351 12.60 24.12 -19.85
CA LEU A 351 13.29 24.62 -21.04
C LEU A 351 13.79 26.06 -20.88
N GLY A 352 13.50 26.71 -19.74
CA GLY A 352 13.92 28.08 -19.43
C GLY A 352 15.40 28.37 -19.69
N PRO A 353 16.34 27.52 -19.22
CA PRO A 353 17.78 27.71 -19.45
C PRO A 353 18.23 27.65 -20.91
N VAL A 354 17.38 27.13 -21.80
CA VAL A 354 17.65 26.93 -23.23
C VAL A 354 16.63 27.66 -24.10
N SER A 355 15.96 28.68 -23.56
CA SER A 355 14.94 29.47 -24.26
C SER A 355 15.45 30.09 -25.56
N TRP A 356 16.70 30.54 -25.59
CA TRP A 356 17.35 31.09 -26.78
C TRP A 356 17.68 30.01 -27.83
N LEU A 357 17.99 28.77 -27.41
CA LEU A 357 18.13 27.63 -28.33
C LEU A 357 16.77 27.28 -28.93
N TRP A 358 15.71 27.33 -28.12
CA TRP A 358 14.34 27.09 -28.55
C TRP A 358 13.88 28.10 -29.60
N GLU A 359 14.26 29.36 -29.44
CA GLU A 359 14.01 30.39 -30.45
C GLU A 359 14.68 30.03 -31.78
N ARG A 360 15.85 29.38 -31.80
CA ARG A 360 16.54 29.00 -33.06
C ARG A 360 15.91 27.80 -33.78
N LEU A 361 14.87 27.17 -33.23
CA LEU A 361 14.21 25.98 -33.78
C LEU A 361 13.09 26.32 -34.78
N SER A 362 12.86 25.44 -35.76
CA SER A 362 11.65 25.46 -36.60
C SER A 362 10.42 24.95 -35.85
N GLY A 363 9.19 25.22 -36.34
CA GLY A 363 7.95 24.77 -35.69
C GLY A 363 7.89 23.26 -35.42
N TRP A 364 8.24 22.45 -36.42
CA TRP A 364 8.35 20.99 -36.26
C TRP A 364 9.43 20.58 -35.25
N GLN A 365 10.59 21.25 -35.23
CA GLN A 365 11.64 20.96 -34.24
C GLN A 365 11.19 21.31 -32.82
N GLN A 366 10.44 22.40 -32.65
CA GLN A 366 9.82 22.78 -31.38
C GLN A 366 8.85 21.69 -30.91
N ASP A 367 7.99 21.15 -31.78
CA ASP A 367 7.07 20.06 -31.42
C ASP A 367 7.82 18.80 -30.94
N GLN A 368 8.91 18.44 -31.61
CA GLN A 368 9.73 17.28 -31.24
C GLN A 368 10.45 17.49 -29.90
N VAL A 369 11.01 18.67 -29.67
CA VAL A 369 11.66 19.02 -28.39
C VAL A 369 10.64 19.07 -27.26
N GLU A 370 9.43 19.59 -27.53
CA GLU A 370 8.33 19.60 -26.56
C GLU A 370 7.91 18.17 -26.16
N ALA A 371 7.70 17.30 -27.15
CA ALA A 371 7.36 15.90 -26.91
C ALA A 371 8.46 15.17 -26.12
N ALA A 372 9.74 15.40 -26.48
CA ALA A 372 10.88 14.82 -25.78
C ALA A 372 10.99 15.34 -24.33
N ALA A 373 10.75 16.62 -24.09
CA ALA A 373 10.75 17.21 -22.75
C ALA A 373 9.60 16.67 -21.89
N LYS A 374 8.39 16.51 -22.46
CA LYS A 374 7.25 15.87 -21.77
C LYS A 374 7.58 14.42 -21.40
N ALA A 375 8.17 13.66 -22.32
CA ALA A 375 8.60 12.28 -22.06
C ALA A 375 9.65 12.21 -20.94
N GLU A 376 10.60 13.15 -20.91
CA GLU A 376 11.61 13.20 -19.86
C GLU A 376 11.03 13.57 -18.49
N LEU A 377 10.11 14.53 -18.42
CA LEU A 377 9.41 14.88 -17.17
C LEU A 377 8.58 13.69 -16.62
N MET A 378 7.95 12.92 -17.51
CA MET A 378 7.26 11.68 -17.14
C MET A 378 8.25 10.65 -16.59
N ARG A 379 9.38 10.44 -17.28
CA ARG A 379 10.44 9.53 -16.80
C ARG A 379 10.99 9.93 -15.43
N LEU A 380 11.22 11.22 -15.19
CA LEU A 380 11.67 11.72 -13.88
C LEU A 380 10.66 11.38 -12.78
N THR A 381 9.36 11.50 -13.09
CA THR A 381 8.30 11.13 -12.16
C THR A 381 8.30 9.61 -11.91
N ASP A 382 8.47 8.79 -12.95
CA ASP A 382 8.50 7.33 -12.85
C ASP A 382 9.70 6.80 -12.03
N VAL A 383 10.83 7.51 -12.03
CA VAL A 383 12.00 7.16 -11.21
C VAL A 383 11.93 7.72 -9.79
N GLY A 384 10.82 8.37 -9.41
CA GLY A 384 10.52 8.81 -8.06
C GLY A 384 10.95 10.24 -7.73
N VAL A 385 11.23 11.09 -8.73
CA VAL A 385 11.38 12.53 -8.52
C VAL A 385 10.00 13.15 -8.32
N ALA A 386 9.85 14.02 -7.31
CA ALA A 386 8.60 14.72 -7.07
C ALA A 386 8.17 15.52 -8.31
N SER A 387 6.91 15.37 -8.72
CA SER A 387 6.35 15.98 -9.94
C SER A 387 6.54 17.51 -10.00
N GLU A 388 6.55 18.18 -8.84
CA GLU A 388 6.80 19.63 -8.69
C GLU A 388 8.29 20.01 -8.86
N GLY A 389 9.20 19.12 -8.48
CA GLY A 389 10.65 19.33 -8.58
C GLY A 389 11.24 18.89 -9.93
N ALA A 390 10.59 17.97 -10.64
CA ALA A 390 11.07 17.42 -11.92
C ALA A 390 11.39 18.49 -12.99
N PRO A 391 10.57 19.55 -13.16
CA PRO A 391 10.90 20.64 -14.08
C PRO A 391 12.16 21.41 -13.73
N ARG A 392 12.39 21.71 -12.44
CA ARG A 392 13.60 22.40 -11.98
C ARG A 392 14.84 21.53 -12.13
N LEU A 393 14.73 20.26 -11.75
CA LEU A 393 15.81 19.29 -11.94
C LEU A 393 16.21 19.15 -13.42
N LEU A 394 15.22 19.11 -14.34
CA LEU A 394 15.50 19.08 -15.77
C LEU A 394 16.17 20.39 -16.26
N ALA A 395 15.78 21.53 -15.72
CA ALA A 395 16.41 22.82 -16.00
C ALA A 395 17.88 22.87 -15.50
N ASP A 396 18.14 22.39 -14.29
CA ASP A 396 19.49 22.32 -13.71
C ASP A 396 20.38 21.41 -14.56
N ARG A 397 19.88 20.24 -14.96
CA ARG A 397 20.57 19.32 -15.87
C ARG A 397 20.94 19.98 -17.21
N LEU A 398 19.99 20.71 -17.82
CA LEU A 398 20.25 21.41 -19.07
C LEU A 398 21.30 22.52 -18.90
N THR A 399 21.28 23.20 -17.76
CA THR A 399 22.25 24.24 -17.40
C THR A 399 23.66 23.67 -17.26
N ASP A 400 23.82 22.56 -16.53
CA ASP A 400 25.12 21.92 -16.33
C ASP A 400 25.70 21.37 -17.63
N ARG A 401 24.87 20.74 -18.46
CA ARG A 401 25.27 20.22 -19.78
C ARG A 401 25.65 21.34 -20.76
N LEU A 402 25.05 22.52 -20.60
CA LEU A 402 25.41 23.70 -21.38
C LEU A 402 26.78 24.24 -20.96
N ARG A 403 27.06 24.28 -19.64
CA ARG A 403 28.39 24.60 -19.10
C ARG A 403 29.45 23.62 -19.59
N GLU A 404 29.17 22.32 -19.58
CA GLU A 404 30.06 21.28 -20.14
C GLU A 404 30.39 21.48 -21.61
N THR A 405 29.43 22.00 -22.39
CA THR A 405 29.62 22.27 -23.83
C THR A 405 30.53 23.50 -24.05
N GLY A 406 30.87 24.24 -22.99
CA GLY A 406 31.63 25.49 -23.04
C GLY A 406 30.74 26.71 -23.31
N GLY A 407 29.45 26.59 -23.00
CA GLY A 407 28.48 27.68 -23.10
C GLY A 407 27.77 27.78 -24.44
N GLU A 408 26.95 28.81 -24.54
CA GLU A 408 25.95 29.02 -25.60
C GLU A 408 26.57 29.11 -27.00
N ALA A 409 27.70 29.82 -27.12
CA ALA A 409 28.35 30.10 -28.40
C ALA A 409 28.86 28.83 -29.13
N LEU A 410 29.05 27.73 -28.40
CA LEU A 410 29.57 26.48 -28.96
C LEU A 410 28.47 25.50 -29.41
N VAL A 411 27.19 25.86 -29.22
CA VAL A 411 26.06 25.05 -29.71
C VAL A 411 25.72 25.43 -31.17
N THR A 412 26.36 24.72 -32.11
CA THR A 412 26.18 24.91 -33.56
C THR A 412 24.83 24.39 -34.06
N THR A 413 24.36 23.25 -33.54
CA THR A 413 23.07 22.63 -33.92
C THR A 413 22.12 22.51 -32.72
N PRO A 414 21.23 23.49 -32.48
CA PRO A 414 20.31 23.52 -31.32
C PRO A 414 19.44 22.27 -31.18
N TYR A 415 18.79 21.84 -32.26
CA TYR A 415 17.92 20.67 -32.27
C TYR A 415 18.68 19.38 -31.93
N GLY A 416 19.82 19.16 -32.58
CA GLY A 416 20.66 17.99 -32.35
C GLY A 416 21.22 17.95 -30.93
N TRP A 417 21.62 19.10 -30.40
CA TRP A 417 22.09 19.21 -29.02
C TRP A 417 20.98 18.86 -28.02
N LEU A 418 19.78 19.44 -28.15
CA LEU A 418 18.67 19.17 -27.23
C LEU A 418 18.23 17.70 -27.26
N ILE A 419 18.05 17.11 -28.44
CA ILE A 419 17.52 15.74 -28.58
C ILE A 419 18.55 14.66 -28.23
N ARG A 420 19.84 14.86 -28.52
CA ARG A 420 20.86 13.82 -28.31
C ARG A 420 21.66 14.01 -27.03
N ARG A 421 21.85 15.25 -26.58
CA ARG A 421 22.78 15.60 -25.50
C ARG A 421 22.09 16.26 -24.31
N GLY A 422 21.12 17.14 -24.56
CA GLY A 422 20.50 18.00 -23.55
C GLY A 422 19.40 17.31 -22.75
N LEU A 423 18.42 16.70 -23.40
CA LEU A 423 17.23 16.12 -22.75
C LEU A 423 17.40 14.66 -22.28
N PRO A 424 18.05 13.75 -23.01
CA PRO A 424 18.13 12.35 -22.59
C PRO A 424 18.87 12.16 -21.26
N GLN A 425 18.36 11.29 -20.39
CA GLN A 425 19.13 10.80 -19.25
C GLN A 425 20.41 10.11 -19.71
N ARG A 426 21.56 10.50 -19.16
CA ARG A 426 22.88 9.93 -19.43
C ARG A 426 23.25 9.00 -18.28
N GLN A 427 22.87 7.75 -18.39
CA GLN A 427 23.18 6.75 -17.38
C GLN A 427 24.63 6.30 -17.52
N THR A 428 25.48 6.63 -16.54
CA THR A 428 26.88 6.18 -16.48
C THR A 428 27.03 4.81 -15.79
N CYS A 429 25.97 4.33 -15.14
CA CYS A 429 25.89 2.99 -14.54
C CYS A 429 24.51 2.35 -14.76
N SER A 430 24.35 1.11 -14.31
CA SER A 430 23.09 0.35 -14.39
C SER A 430 21.94 0.88 -13.51
N HIS A 431 22.19 1.89 -12.68
CA HIS A 431 21.18 2.42 -11.77
C HIS A 431 20.21 3.31 -12.54
N ARG A 432 18.93 2.92 -12.58
CA ARG A 432 17.89 3.60 -13.39
C ARG A 432 17.70 5.08 -13.04
N LYS A 433 18.11 5.51 -11.85
CA LYS A 433 18.03 6.91 -11.40
C LYS A 433 19.34 7.71 -11.56
N CYS A 434 20.35 7.15 -12.21
CA CYS A 434 21.64 7.82 -12.39
C CYS A 434 21.61 8.75 -13.61
N ASP A 435 22.06 9.99 -13.46
CA ASP A 435 22.35 10.90 -14.55
C ASP A 435 23.75 11.47 -14.34
N ASP A 436 24.69 11.16 -15.24
CA ASP A 436 26.09 11.60 -15.20
C ASP A 436 26.78 11.41 -13.82
N GLY A 437 26.45 10.33 -13.12
CA GLY A 437 27.04 10.02 -11.80
C GLY A 437 26.32 10.65 -10.61
N VAL A 438 25.20 11.34 -10.83
CA VAL A 438 24.34 11.90 -9.77
C VAL A 438 23.02 11.14 -9.71
N ARG A 439 22.45 10.96 -8.51
CA ARG A 439 21.12 10.38 -8.32
C ARG A 439 20.03 11.43 -8.50
N LEU A 440 19.10 11.16 -9.40
CA LEU A 440 18.00 12.08 -9.71
C LEU A 440 17.02 12.31 -8.55
N ASP A 441 16.90 11.35 -7.62
CA ASP A 441 15.98 11.44 -6.48
C ASP A 441 16.58 12.14 -5.25
N THR A 442 17.89 12.05 -5.04
CA THR A 442 18.57 12.65 -3.88
C THR A 442 19.45 13.86 -4.23
N GLY A 443 19.86 14.00 -5.49
CA GLY A 443 20.84 15.01 -5.93
C GLY A 443 22.28 14.71 -5.50
N GLU A 444 22.52 13.57 -4.86
CA GLU A 444 23.84 13.16 -4.37
C GLU A 444 24.61 12.33 -5.40
N GLU A 445 25.89 12.09 -5.14
CA GLU A 445 26.70 11.18 -5.94
C GLU A 445 26.07 9.77 -5.98
N CYS A 446 26.12 9.15 -7.15
CA CYS A 446 25.58 7.83 -7.37
C CYS A 446 26.54 6.77 -6.83
N GLU A 447 26.17 6.16 -5.71
CA GLU A 447 26.90 5.03 -5.11
C GLU A 447 27.20 3.91 -6.11
N ASN A 448 26.26 3.63 -7.03
CA ASN A 448 26.48 2.61 -8.07
C ASN A 448 27.55 3.03 -9.08
N CYS A 449 27.66 4.32 -9.40
CA CYS A 449 28.78 4.84 -10.18
C CYS A 449 30.08 4.72 -9.41
N GLY A 450 30.07 5.01 -8.10
CA GLY A 450 31.20 4.75 -7.20
C GLY A 450 31.65 3.29 -7.28
N ASN A 451 30.72 2.35 -7.15
CA ASN A 451 30.98 0.91 -7.26
C ASN A 451 31.54 0.52 -8.63
N VAL A 452 30.97 1.03 -9.73
CA VAL A 452 31.50 0.80 -11.09
C VAL A 452 32.94 1.32 -11.22
N ILE A 453 33.23 2.50 -10.68
CA ILE A 453 34.59 3.07 -10.68
C ILE A 453 35.53 2.21 -9.83
N HIS A 454 35.12 1.78 -8.64
CA HIS A 454 35.91 0.90 -7.78
C HIS A 454 36.21 -0.44 -8.46
N LEU A 455 35.22 -1.06 -9.08
CA LEU A 455 35.39 -2.31 -9.83
C LEU A 455 36.36 -2.14 -11.01
N ARG A 456 36.23 -1.05 -11.77
CA ARG A 456 37.14 -0.74 -12.88
C ARG A 456 38.57 -0.49 -12.41
N ARG A 457 38.75 0.22 -11.29
CA ARG A 457 40.07 0.44 -10.67
C ARG A 457 40.68 -0.88 -10.19
N ALA A 458 39.89 -1.73 -9.54
CA ALA A 458 40.32 -3.04 -9.09
C ALA A 458 40.70 -3.96 -10.26
N LEU A 459 39.92 -3.97 -11.34
CA LEU A 459 40.22 -4.71 -12.57
C LEU A 459 41.53 -4.22 -13.19
N ARG A 460 41.71 -2.90 -13.32
CA ARG A 460 42.96 -2.33 -13.85
C ARG A 460 44.15 -2.72 -12.99
N ALA A 461 44.05 -2.59 -11.66
CA ALA A 461 45.14 -2.98 -10.75
C ALA A 461 45.48 -4.47 -10.85
N ARG A 462 44.46 -5.33 -10.96
CA ARG A 462 44.64 -6.77 -11.17
C ARG A 462 45.33 -7.06 -12.51
N THR A 463 44.85 -6.44 -13.59
CA THR A 463 45.42 -6.62 -14.94
C THR A 463 46.87 -6.14 -14.97
N CYS A 464 47.19 -5.02 -14.33
CA CYS A 464 48.59 -4.57 -14.18
C CYS A 464 49.45 -5.64 -13.48
N ALA A 465 48.97 -6.18 -12.36
CA ALA A 465 49.70 -7.21 -11.60
C ALA A 465 49.86 -8.53 -12.38
N GLU A 466 48.90 -8.87 -13.24
CA GLU A 466 48.99 -10.03 -14.14
C GLU A 466 50.02 -9.78 -15.25
N VAL A 467 50.01 -8.61 -15.88
CA VAL A 467 51.02 -8.22 -16.89
C VAL A 467 52.41 -8.24 -16.27
N ASP A 468 52.59 -7.66 -15.08
CA ASP A 468 53.88 -7.61 -14.38
C ASP A 468 54.40 -9.02 -14.01
N ARG A 469 53.49 -9.97 -13.75
CA ARG A 469 53.83 -11.36 -13.43
C ARG A 469 54.19 -12.18 -14.68
N GLU A 470 53.44 -12.01 -15.76
CA GLU A 470 53.55 -12.82 -16.98
C GLU A 470 54.64 -12.33 -17.93
N LEU A 471 54.91 -11.02 -17.93
CA LEU A 471 55.86 -10.39 -18.85
C LEU A 471 56.87 -9.54 -18.06
N PRO A 472 57.74 -10.17 -17.24
CA PRO A 472 58.76 -9.44 -16.50
C PRO A 472 59.79 -8.85 -17.47
N GLY A 473 60.11 -7.56 -17.30
CA GLY A 473 61.16 -6.86 -18.06
C GLY A 473 60.68 -5.97 -19.22
N LEU A 474 59.38 -5.77 -19.39
CA LEU A 474 58.84 -4.78 -20.32
C LEU A 474 59.23 -3.34 -19.92
N THR A 475 59.43 -2.48 -20.92
CA THR A 475 59.51 -1.02 -20.69
C THR A 475 58.14 -0.46 -20.30
N ASP A 476 58.10 0.71 -19.66
CA ASP A 476 56.82 1.32 -19.22
C ASP A 476 55.84 1.58 -20.39
N GLY A 477 56.37 1.94 -21.57
CA GLY A 477 55.56 2.16 -22.77
C GLY A 477 54.94 0.86 -23.31
N GLU A 478 55.72 -0.22 -23.35
CA GLU A 478 55.24 -1.54 -23.79
C GLU A 478 54.23 -2.11 -22.79
N ARG A 479 54.51 -1.98 -21.50
CA ARG A 479 53.62 -2.39 -20.41
C ARG A 479 52.28 -1.66 -20.48
N GLN A 480 52.27 -0.35 -20.74
CA GLN A 480 51.04 0.41 -20.91
C GLN A 480 50.26 -0.06 -22.14
N CYS A 481 50.92 -0.36 -23.25
CA CYS A 481 50.27 -0.85 -24.47
C CYS A 481 49.57 -2.18 -24.24
N VAL A 482 50.25 -3.14 -23.60
CA VAL A 482 49.69 -4.47 -23.27
C VAL A 482 48.55 -4.35 -22.27
N LEU A 483 48.65 -3.48 -21.27
CA LEU A 483 47.56 -3.22 -20.32
C LEU A 483 46.31 -2.68 -21.02
N GLU A 484 46.47 -1.69 -21.91
CA GLU A 484 45.35 -1.12 -22.66
C GLU A 484 44.69 -2.13 -23.60
N GLU A 485 45.47 -3.01 -24.22
CA GLU A 485 44.97 -4.10 -25.05
C GLU A 485 44.14 -5.10 -24.24
N ARG A 486 44.67 -5.61 -23.12
CA ARG A 486 43.93 -6.54 -22.24
C ARG A 486 42.66 -5.91 -21.66
N LEU A 487 42.69 -4.62 -21.30
CA LEU A 487 41.48 -3.92 -20.85
C LEU A 487 40.45 -3.74 -21.97
N ARG A 488 40.90 -3.53 -23.22
CA ARG A 488 40.01 -3.49 -24.40
C ARG A 488 39.34 -4.84 -24.64
N GLU A 489 40.08 -5.94 -24.53
CA GLU A 489 39.54 -7.29 -24.65
C GLU A 489 38.49 -7.58 -23.58
N HIS A 490 38.78 -7.28 -22.31
CA HIS A 490 37.81 -7.44 -21.23
C HIS A 490 36.53 -6.62 -21.46
N ALA A 491 36.66 -5.38 -21.94
CA ALA A 491 35.50 -4.54 -22.24
C ALA A 491 34.67 -5.10 -23.41
N ALA A 492 35.29 -5.73 -24.41
CA ALA A 492 34.59 -6.39 -25.51
C ALA A 492 33.76 -7.60 -25.02
N VAL A 493 34.36 -8.45 -24.18
CA VAL A 493 33.67 -9.61 -23.57
C VAL A 493 32.48 -9.15 -22.71
N GLU A 494 32.65 -8.13 -21.86
CA GLU A 494 31.55 -7.60 -21.05
C GLU A 494 30.41 -7.03 -21.89
N ALA A 495 30.72 -6.42 -23.05
CA ALA A 495 29.73 -5.88 -23.97
C ALA A 495 28.90 -6.99 -24.63
N GLU A 496 29.54 -8.08 -25.07
CA GLU A 496 28.86 -9.25 -25.64
C GLU A 496 27.92 -9.91 -24.61
N ASP A 497 28.42 -10.13 -23.39
CA ASP A 497 27.62 -10.68 -22.28
C ASP A 497 26.42 -9.80 -21.92
N PHE A 498 26.57 -8.47 -22.01
CA PHE A 498 25.48 -7.54 -21.78
C PHE A 498 24.41 -7.63 -22.87
N VAL A 499 24.80 -7.73 -24.14
CA VAL A 499 23.87 -7.90 -25.27
C VAL A 499 23.11 -9.22 -25.12
N TRP A 500 23.82 -10.32 -24.87
CA TRP A 500 23.20 -11.63 -24.68
C TRP A 500 22.18 -11.65 -23.53
N ARG A 501 22.53 -11.06 -22.37
CA ARG A 501 21.60 -10.96 -21.23
C ARG A 501 20.35 -10.14 -21.58
N ARG A 502 20.50 -9.07 -22.36
CA ARG A 502 19.38 -8.22 -22.79
C ARG A 502 18.44 -8.96 -23.74
N GLU A 503 18.98 -9.75 -24.65
CA GLU A 503 18.18 -10.59 -25.56
C GLU A 503 17.41 -11.66 -24.79
N ARG A 504 18.08 -12.39 -23.89
CA ARG A 504 17.45 -13.34 -22.96
C ARG A 504 16.31 -12.70 -22.15
N ALA A 505 16.52 -11.48 -21.65
CA ALA A 505 15.48 -10.78 -20.89
C ALA A 505 14.27 -10.41 -21.77
N ARG A 506 14.48 -10.02 -23.03
CA ARG A 506 13.40 -9.74 -23.99
C ARG A 506 12.59 -10.99 -24.30
N GLU A 507 13.25 -12.12 -24.54
CA GLU A 507 12.58 -13.40 -24.77
C GLU A 507 11.74 -13.84 -23.57
N GLN A 508 12.29 -13.73 -22.35
CA GLN A 508 11.56 -14.06 -21.14
C GLN A 508 10.35 -13.15 -20.94
N GLN A 509 10.49 -11.85 -21.24
CA GLN A 509 9.38 -10.91 -21.18
C GLN A 509 8.29 -11.28 -22.17
N ALA A 510 8.65 -11.58 -23.43
CA ALA A 510 7.69 -12.01 -24.45
C ALA A 510 6.94 -13.30 -24.04
N ARG A 511 7.63 -14.27 -23.42
CA ARG A 511 6.99 -15.48 -22.88
C ARG A 511 5.99 -15.17 -21.76
N ARG A 512 6.34 -14.26 -20.84
CA ARG A 512 5.43 -13.82 -19.77
C ARG A 512 4.22 -13.10 -20.34
N ASP A 513 4.41 -12.28 -21.35
CA ASP A 513 3.34 -11.53 -22.01
C ASP A 513 2.38 -12.47 -22.74
N ALA A 514 2.91 -13.46 -23.47
CA ALA A 514 2.12 -14.51 -24.11
C ALA A 514 1.33 -15.36 -23.11
N ALA A 515 1.94 -15.75 -21.98
CA ALA A 515 1.24 -16.48 -20.92
C ALA A 515 0.10 -15.67 -20.28
N ARG A 516 0.31 -14.35 -20.10
CA ARG A 516 -0.75 -13.45 -19.60
C ARG A 516 -1.89 -13.30 -20.60
N ALA A 517 -1.60 -13.23 -21.90
CA ALA A 517 -2.62 -13.17 -22.95
C ALA A 517 -3.44 -14.46 -22.99
N ALA A 518 -2.79 -15.64 -23.00
CA ALA A 518 -3.48 -16.92 -22.99
C ALA A 518 -4.38 -17.12 -21.75
N ALA A 519 -3.92 -16.68 -20.57
CA ALA A 519 -4.73 -16.74 -19.35
C ALA A 519 -5.96 -15.81 -19.42
N ALA A 520 -5.83 -14.65 -20.07
CA ALA A 520 -6.96 -13.74 -20.27
C ALA A 520 -7.99 -14.32 -21.24
N GLU A 521 -7.55 -14.93 -22.33
CA GLU A 521 -8.41 -15.63 -23.30
C GLU A 521 -9.17 -16.79 -22.65
N TRP A 522 -8.48 -17.60 -21.84
CA TRP A 522 -9.10 -18.70 -21.11
C TRP A 522 -10.17 -18.22 -20.13
N ALA A 523 -9.87 -17.16 -19.36
CA ALA A 523 -10.84 -16.57 -18.44
C ALA A 523 -12.07 -15.96 -19.17
N GLU A 524 -11.88 -15.43 -20.38
CA GLU A 524 -12.99 -14.97 -21.21
C GLU A 524 -13.84 -16.12 -21.75
N ALA A 525 -13.21 -17.20 -22.21
CA ALA A 525 -13.91 -18.41 -22.65
C ALA A 525 -14.70 -19.06 -21.51
N GLU A 526 -14.12 -19.11 -20.30
CA GLU A 526 -14.81 -19.62 -19.10
C GLU A 526 -16.03 -18.76 -18.75
N ARG A 527 -15.89 -17.42 -18.76
CA ARG A 527 -17.04 -16.52 -18.55
C ARG A 527 -18.12 -16.70 -19.61
N ALA A 528 -17.74 -16.86 -20.87
CA ALA A 528 -18.69 -17.11 -21.96
C ALA A 528 -19.41 -18.45 -21.78
N ALA A 529 -18.70 -19.50 -21.36
CA ALA A 529 -19.27 -20.80 -21.07
C ALA A 529 -20.26 -20.76 -19.90
N VAL A 530 -19.92 -20.06 -18.81
CA VAL A 530 -20.82 -19.84 -17.67
C VAL A 530 -22.06 -19.06 -18.10
N ALA A 531 -21.92 -17.99 -18.88
CA ALA A 531 -23.05 -17.21 -19.38
C ALA A 531 -23.96 -18.04 -20.31
N ALA A 532 -23.38 -18.88 -21.17
CA ALA A 532 -24.14 -19.78 -22.03
C ALA A 532 -24.90 -20.84 -21.21
N ALA A 533 -24.26 -21.44 -20.22
CA ALA A 533 -24.89 -22.39 -19.31
C ALA A 533 -26.01 -21.74 -18.48
N ASP A 534 -25.82 -20.50 -18.03
CA ASP A 534 -26.84 -19.75 -17.31
C ASP A 534 -28.03 -19.39 -18.21
N THR A 535 -27.79 -19.07 -19.49
CA THR A 535 -28.87 -18.84 -20.47
C THR A 535 -29.73 -20.10 -20.66
N VAL A 536 -29.09 -21.26 -20.82
CA VAL A 536 -29.80 -22.55 -20.94
C VAL A 536 -30.57 -22.86 -19.66
N ARG A 537 -29.97 -22.63 -18.49
CA ARG A 537 -30.63 -22.81 -17.20
C ARG A 537 -31.85 -21.91 -17.09
N GLN A 538 -31.68 -20.61 -17.29
CA GLN A 538 -32.76 -19.64 -17.19
C GLN A 538 -33.94 -20.04 -18.06
N ALA A 539 -33.72 -20.55 -19.29
CA ALA A 539 -34.81 -21.00 -20.19
C ALA A 539 -35.76 -22.06 -19.60
N LEU A 540 -35.37 -22.77 -18.53
CA LEU A 540 -36.23 -23.74 -17.85
C LEU A 540 -37.41 -23.07 -17.14
N LEU A 541 -38.58 -23.71 -17.23
CA LEU A 541 -39.79 -23.32 -16.50
C LEU A 541 -39.67 -23.66 -15.01
N CYS A 542 -40.41 -22.96 -14.17
CA CYS A 542 -40.52 -23.31 -12.74
C CYS A 542 -41.27 -24.64 -12.58
N GLU A 543 -40.68 -25.61 -11.86
CA GLU A 543 -41.30 -26.90 -11.53
C GLU A 543 -42.62 -26.76 -10.75
N GLY A 544 -42.79 -25.68 -9.98
CA GLY A 544 -43.97 -25.44 -9.14
C GLY A 544 -45.11 -24.72 -9.86
N CYS A 545 -44.85 -23.51 -10.37
CA CYS A 545 -45.87 -22.65 -10.96
C CYS A 545 -45.82 -22.54 -12.49
N GLY A 546 -44.85 -23.17 -13.16
CA GLY A 546 -44.70 -23.12 -14.62
C GLY A 546 -44.18 -21.79 -15.18
N GLN A 547 -43.82 -20.82 -14.33
CA GLN A 547 -43.31 -19.52 -14.78
C GLN A 547 -42.08 -19.69 -15.69
N PRO A 548 -42.02 -18.99 -16.84
CA PRO A 548 -40.87 -19.06 -17.73
C PRO A 548 -39.67 -18.31 -17.15
N ARG A 549 -38.48 -18.62 -17.68
CA ARG A 549 -37.22 -17.97 -17.29
C ARG A 549 -36.82 -18.18 -15.82
N ALA A 550 -37.22 -19.30 -15.24
CA ALA A 550 -37.12 -19.54 -13.80
C ALA A 550 -35.91 -20.38 -13.40
N GLY A 551 -35.07 -20.86 -14.32
CA GLY A 551 -33.92 -21.66 -13.91
C GLY A 551 -34.28 -23.05 -13.34
N GLY A 552 -35.52 -23.50 -13.52
CA GLY A 552 -36.11 -24.67 -12.87
C GLY A 552 -36.97 -24.35 -11.64
N LEU A 553 -36.74 -23.23 -10.94
CA LEU A 553 -37.51 -22.80 -9.77
C LEU A 553 -37.57 -21.28 -9.69
N CYS A 554 -38.77 -20.69 -9.73
CA CYS A 554 -38.91 -19.25 -9.52
C CYS A 554 -38.50 -18.86 -8.09
N GLU A 555 -38.25 -17.59 -7.84
CA GLU A 555 -37.75 -17.09 -6.56
C GLU A 555 -38.58 -17.60 -5.37
N THR A 556 -39.92 -17.48 -5.43
CA THR A 556 -40.84 -17.99 -4.41
C THR A 556 -40.65 -19.47 -4.12
N TYR A 557 -40.69 -20.33 -5.15
CA TYR A 557 -40.57 -21.78 -4.98
C TYR A 557 -39.13 -22.19 -4.60
N GLY A 558 -38.12 -21.45 -5.07
CA GLY A 558 -36.73 -21.60 -4.67
C GLY A 558 -36.52 -21.28 -3.19
N TYR A 559 -37.15 -20.22 -2.68
CA TYR A 559 -37.14 -19.91 -1.24
C TYR A 559 -37.88 -20.98 -0.45
N ARG A 560 -39.12 -21.34 -0.82
CA ARG A 560 -39.91 -22.38 -0.13
C ARG A 560 -39.19 -23.73 -0.05
N ARG A 561 -38.58 -24.18 -1.14
CA ARG A 561 -37.83 -25.46 -1.17
C ARG A 561 -36.61 -25.42 -0.25
N ARG A 562 -35.90 -24.29 -0.20
CA ARG A 562 -34.80 -24.07 0.76
C ARG A 562 -35.32 -24.05 2.20
N THR A 563 -36.40 -23.34 2.48
CA THR A 563 -37.06 -23.30 3.78
C THR A 563 -37.38 -24.71 4.29
N GLU A 564 -38.02 -25.54 3.47
CA GLU A 564 -38.33 -26.94 3.84
C GLU A 564 -37.08 -27.79 4.10
N THR A 565 -36.02 -27.59 3.30
CA THR A 565 -34.74 -28.28 3.48
C THR A 565 -34.11 -27.90 4.82
N LEU A 566 -34.12 -26.62 5.16
CA LEU A 566 -33.56 -26.11 6.42
C LEU A 566 -34.37 -26.54 7.64
N ILE A 567 -35.72 -26.57 7.56
CA ILE A 567 -36.56 -27.14 8.63
C ILE A 567 -36.21 -28.62 8.86
N ALA A 568 -36.05 -29.38 7.78
CA ALA A 568 -35.66 -30.78 7.89
C ALA A 568 -34.27 -30.96 8.52
N GLU A 569 -33.29 -30.13 8.12
CA GLU A 569 -31.94 -30.14 8.67
C GLU A 569 -31.91 -29.74 10.15
N ALA A 570 -32.58 -28.66 10.54
CA ALA A 570 -32.71 -28.23 11.93
C ALA A 570 -33.28 -29.36 12.81
N GLY A 571 -34.32 -30.04 12.31
CA GLY A 571 -34.92 -31.20 12.98
C GLY A 571 -33.93 -32.36 13.16
N LEU A 572 -33.06 -32.62 12.18
CA LEU A 572 -32.01 -33.66 12.30
C LEU A 572 -30.92 -33.26 13.30
N VAL A 573 -30.48 -31.99 13.27
CA VAL A 573 -29.49 -31.45 14.21
C VAL A 573 -30.00 -31.55 15.65
N ALA A 574 -31.27 -31.17 15.88
CA ALA A 574 -31.88 -31.31 17.19
C ALA A 574 -32.03 -32.77 17.63
N ALA A 575 -32.49 -33.64 16.73
CA ALA A 575 -32.62 -35.07 17.03
C ALA A 575 -31.28 -35.73 17.36
N ALA A 576 -30.18 -35.25 16.77
CA ALA A 576 -28.85 -35.80 17.03
C ALA A 576 -28.41 -35.68 18.50
N TRP A 577 -28.90 -34.69 19.25
CA TRP A 577 -28.57 -34.56 20.69
C TRP A 577 -29.74 -34.88 21.62
N ALA A 578 -30.99 -34.65 21.19
CA ALA A 578 -32.16 -34.75 22.06
C ALA A 578 -32.92 -36.09 22.01
N ALA A 579 -32.74 -36.89 20.95
CA ALA A 579 -33.46 -38.15 20.77
C ALA A 579 -32.57 -39.38 21.02
N ASP A 580 -33.20 -40.47 21.46
CA ASP A 580 -32.60 -41.81 21.31
C ASP A 580 -32.61 -42.20 19.83
N LEU A 581 -31.43 -42.34 19.23
CA LEU A 581 -31.29 -42.65 17.80
C LEU A 581 -31.71 -44.08 17.43
N THR A 582 -31.94 -44.94 18.42
CA THR A 582 -32.49 -46.29 18.22
C THR A 582 -34.01 -46.30 18.19
N ASP A 583 -34.65 -45.27 18.76
CA ASP A 583 -36.10 -45.10 18.75
C ASP A 583 -36.55 -44.12 17.65
N ALA A 584 -37.10 -44.69 16.58
CA ALA A 584 -37.63 -43.93 15.46
C ALA A 584 -38.78 -42.98 15.85
N ALA A 585 -39.56 -43.32 16.89
CA ALA A 585 -40.66 -42.48 17.37
C ALA A 585 -40.13 -41.26 18.12
N ALA A 586 -39.11 -41.43 18.98
CA ALA A 586 -38.43 -40.33 19.64
C ALA A 586 -37.81 -39.34 18.62
N VAL A 587 -37.13 -39.85 17.60
CA VAL A 587 -36.56 -39.01 16.52
C VAL A 587 -37.66 -38.25 15.76
N ALA A 588 -38.78 -38.92 15.45
CA ALA A 588 -39.90 -38.27 14.76
C ALA A 588 -40.56 -37.18 15.63
N ALA A 589 -40.72 -37.43 16.94
CA ALA A 589 -41.28 -36.46 17.87
C ALA A 589 -40.43 -35.19 17.98
N VAL A 590 -39.10 -35.32 18.10
CA VAL A 590 -38.19 -34.15 18.13
C VAL A 590 -38.27 -33.37 16.83
N ARG A 591 -38.25 -34.05 15.67
CA ARG A 591 -38.35 -33.37 14.36
C ARG A 591 -39.68 -32.63 14.20
N ALA A 592 -40.79 -33.21 14.66
CA ALA A 592 -42.10 -32.58 14.63
C ALA A 592 -42.17 -31.35 15.55
N ALA A 593 -41.59 -31.44 16.75
CA ALA A 593 -41.53 -30.32 17.70
C ALA A 593 -40.72 -29.14 17.15
N VAL A 594 -39.54 -29.41 16.58
CA VAL A 594 -38.69 -28.38 15.95
C VAL A 594 -39.38 -27.75 14.76
N ARG A 595 -40.02 -28.55 13.89
CA ARG A 595 -40.82 -28.04 12.78
C ARG A 595 -41.91 -27.09 13.27
N ALA A 596 -42.71 -27.48 14.27
CA ALA A 596 -43.78 -26.65 14.80
C ALA A 596 -43.25 -25.32 15.39
N CYS A 597 -42.10 -25.36 16.08
CA CYS A 597 -41.45 -24.17 16.62
C CYS A 597 -41.00 -23.22 15.51
N LEU A 598 -40.31 -23.74 14.49
CA LEU A 598 -39.83 -22.96 13.34
C LEU A 598 -40.98 -22.39 12.50
N GLU A 599 -42.04 -23.17 12.25
CA GLU A 599 -43.25 -22.72 11.56
C GLU A 599 -44.00 -21.63 12.34
N ALA A 600 -43.95 -21.64 13.68
CA ALA A 600 -44.48 -20.55 14.49
C ALA A 600 -43.63 -19.28 14.36
N ALA A 601 -42.30 -19.40 14.41
CA ALA A 601 -41.39 -18.27 14.23
C ALA A 601 -41.52 -17.63 12.83
N ILE A 602 -41.62 -18.45 11.78
CA ILE A 602 -41.86 -17.98 10.41
C ILE A 602 -43.17 -17.20 10.32
N ARG A 603 -44.27 -17.73 10.88
CA ARG A 603 -45.57 -17.03 10.86
C ARG A 603 -45.49 -15.69 11.59
N MET A 604 -44.86 -15.64 12.75
CA MET A 604 -44.67 -14.38 13.49
C MET A 604 -43.91 -13.35 12.65
N ALA A 605 -42.81 -13.74 12.00
CA ALA A 605 -42.02 -12.85 11.16
C ALA A 605 -42.78 -12.38 9.91
N GLN A 606 -43.58 -13.26 9.30
CA GLN A 606 -44.45 -12.90 8.19
C GLN A 606 -45.56 -11.93 8.62
N ASP A 607 -46.17 -12.13 9.78
CA ASP A 607 -47.16 -11.22 10.34
C ASP A 607 -46.55 -9.85 10.69
N ASP A 608 -45.31 -9.82 11.21
CA ASP A 608 -44.56 -8.58 11.43
C ASP A 608 -44.30 -7.84 10.12
N PHE A 609 -43.88 -8.56 9.06
CA PHE A 609 -43.68 -7.98 7.73
C PHE A 609 -44.98 -7.39 7.18
N LEU A 610 -46.08 -8.13 7.23
CA LEU A 610 -47.39 -7.66 6.74
C LEU A 610 -47.91 -6.46 7.55
N ARG A 611 -47.64 -6.39 8.86
CA ARG A 611 -47.99 -5.24 9.69
C ARG A 611 -47.16 -3.99 9.38
N ALA A 612 -45.91 -4.17 8.96
CA ALA A 612 -45.01 -3.06 8.62
C ALA A 612 -45.19 -2.56 7.17
N ALA A 613 -45.71 -3.41 6.28
CA ALA A 613 -45.89 -3.10 4.87
C ALA A 613 -47.15 -2.26 4.61
N ASP A 614 -47.08 -1.41 3.58
CA ASP A 614 -48.23 -0.65 3.09
C ASP A 614 -49.21 -1.57 2.35
N PRO A 615 -50.46 -1.73 2.81
CA PRO A 615 -51.43 -2.64 2.19
C PRO A 615 -51.72 -2.31 0.73
N ASP A 616 -51.68 -1.03 0.34
CA ASP A 616 -51.92 -0.63 -1.05
C ASP A 616 -50.75 -1.08 -1.95
N GLY A 617 -49.51 -0.94 -1.47
CA GLY A 617 -48.31 -1.41 -2.18
C GLY A 617 -48.22 -2.94 -2.31
N LEU A 618 -48.75 -3.69 -1.34
CA LEU A 618 -48.80 -5.16 -1.43
C LEU A 618 -49.81 -5.65 -2.48
N ALA A 619 -50.92 -4.93 -2.64
CA ALA A 619 -51.97 -5.27 -3.60
C ALA A 619 -51.57 -4.98 -5.06
N GLU A 620 -50.70 -3.99 -5.28
CA GLU A 620 -50.18 -3.65 -6.62
C GLU A 620 -49.32 -4.75 -7.24
N ASN A 621 -48.63 -5.56 -6.43
CA ASN A 621 -47.77 -6.63 -6.92
C ASN A 621 -47.86 -7.90 -6.04
N PRO A 622 -48.87 -8.76 -6.27
CA PRO A 622 -49.07 -9.95 -5.46
C PRO A 622 -47.92 -10.97 -5.59
N ASP A 623 -47.30 -11.10 -6.76
CA ASP A 623 -46.19 -12.04 -6.99
C ASP A 623 -44.91 -11.62 -6.23
N ALA A 624 -44.62 -10.31 -6.20
CA ALA A 624 -43.50 -9.78 -5.41
C ALA A 624 -43.76 -9.91 -3.90
N THR A 625 -45.02 -9.71 -3.47
CA THR A 625 -45.44 -9.94 -2.09
C THR A 625 -45.26 -11.41 -1.69
N GLU A 626 -45.67 -12.36 -2.53
CA GLU A 626 -45.48 -13.79 -2.26
C GLU A 626 -43.99 -14.17 -2.19
N SER A 627 -43.17 -13.61 -3.08
CA SER A 627 -41.71 -13.79 -3.07
C SER A 627 -41.07 -13.23 -1.80
N ALA A 628 -41.50 -12.05 -1.35
CA ALA A 628 -41.03 -11.43 -0.12
C ALA A 628 -41.42 -12.25 1.12
N LEU A 629 -42.65 -12.78 1.20
CA LEU A 629 -43.08 -13.64 2.30
C LEU A 629 -42.30 -14.98 2.34
N ALA A 630 -42.02 -15.56 1.17
CA ALA A 630 -41.19 -16.77 1.07
C ALA A 630 -39.73 -16.49 1.44
N PHE A 631 -39.20 -15.34 1.05
CA PHE A 631 -37.88 -14.87 1.47
C PHE A 631 -37.82 -14.64 2.98
N THR A 632 -38.81 -13.98 3.58
CA THR A 632 -38.89 -13.77 5.04
C THR A 632 -38.87 -15.11 5.78
N ALA A 633 -39.62 -16.12 5.30
CA ALA A 633 -39.60 -17.45 5.90
C ALA A 633 -38.21 -18.11 5.86
N LEU A 634 -37.55 -18.07 4.70
CA LEU A 634 -36.18 -18.54 4.55
C LEU A 634 -35.23 -17.75 5.49
N HIS A 635 -35.41 -16.43 5.53
CA HIS A 635 -34.61 -15.53 6.35
C HIS A 635 -34.68 -15.85 7.83
N THR A 636 -35.88 -16.04 8.37
CA THR A 636 -36.08 -16.42 9.77
C THR A 636 -35.37 -17.73 10.12
N LEU A 637 -35.35 -18.71 9.22
CA LEU A 637 -34.72 -20.00 9.49
C LEU A 637 -33.20 -19.91 9.51
N GLU A 638 -32.59 -19.27 8.53
CA GLU A 638 -31.13 -19.11 8.48
C GLU A 638 -30.59 -18.30 9.68
N GLN A 639 -31.40 -17.39 10.25
CA GLN A 639 -31.10 -16.75 11.53
C GLN A 639 -31.21 -17.70 12.73
N SER A 640 -32.12 -18.68 12.68
CA SER A 640 -32.38 -19.60 13.79
C SER A 640 -31.45 -20.82 13.79
N LEU A 641 -30.95 -21.26 12.63
CA LEU A 641 -30.12 -22.47 12.48
C LEU A 641 -28.84 -22.48 13.33
N PRO A 642 -28.07 -21.39 13.44
CA PRO A 642 -26.89 -21.34 14.30
C PRO A 642 -27.20 -21.68 15.76
N GLU A 643 -28.39 -21.35 16.25
CA GLU A 643 -28.83 -21.66 17.62
C GLU A 643 -29.05 -23.17 17.81
N TYR A 644 -29.67 -23.85 16.82
CA TYR A 644 -29.82 -25.30 16.86
C TYR A 644 -28.47 -26.01 16.82
N HIS A 645 -27.54 -25.52 15.99
CA HIS A 645 -26.20 -26.10 15.89
C HIS A 645 -25.37 -25.87 17.16
N SER A 646 -25.35 -24.65 17.69
CA SER A 646 -24.64 -24.34 18.94
C SER A 646 -25.23 -25.08 20.14
N SER A 647 -26.56 -25.18 20.23
CA SER A 647 -27.25 -25.99 21.25
C SER A 647 -26.87 -27.47 21.15
N ALA A 648 -26.79 -28.02 19.93
CA ALA A 648 -26.37 -29.40 19.73
C ALA A 648 -24.92 -29.63 20.19
N LEU A 649 -24.00 -28.72 19.84
CA LEU A 649 -22.60 -28.81 20.27
C LEU A 649 -22.45 -28.68 21.79
N ASP A 650 -23.17 -27.77 22.43
CA ASP A 650 -23.15 -27.59 23.89
C ASP A 650 -23.64 -28.85 24.62
N GLN A 651 -24.75 -29.44 24.16
CA GLN A 651 -25.31 -30.66 24.75
C GLN A 651 -24.41 -31.87 24.49
N LEU A 652 -23.88 -32.03 23.28
CA LEU A 652 -22.94 -33.11 22.96
C LEU A 652 -21.59 -32.94 23.68
N GLY A 653 -21.15 -31.71 23.95
CA GLY A 653 -19.96 -31.42 24.75
C GLY A 653 -20.07 -31.88 26.21
N ARG A 654 -21.30 -32.01 26.74
CA ARG A 654 -21.59 -32.53 28.09
C ARG A 654 -21.72 -34.05 28.15
N THR A 655 -21.53 -34.75 27.04
CA THR A 655 -21.60 -36.21 27.02
C THR A 655 -20.38 -36.85 27.70
N PRO A 656 -20.54 -38.06 28.28
CA PRO A 656 -19.42 -38.79 28.89
C PRO A 656 -18.23 -38.99 27.94
N GLU A 657 -18.49 -39.18 26.64
CA GLU A 657 -17.49 -39.37 25.59
C GLU A 657 -16.65 -38.11 25.37
N ALA A 658 -17.31 -36.96 25.21
CA ALA A 658 -16.63 -35.67 25.04
C ALA A 658 -15.84 -35.29 26.30
N ASP A 659 -16.40 -35.57 27.48
CA ASP A 659 -15.73 -35.37 28.76
C ASP A 659 -14.52 -36.30 28.96
N ALA A 660 -14.60 -37.54 28.48
CA ALA A 660 -13.47 -38.47 28.52
C ALA A 660 -12.32 -37.97 27.64
N GLU A 661 -12.61 -37.45 26.45
CA GLU A 661 -11.60 -36.85 25.55
C GLU A 661 -10.99 -35.58 26.18
N ALA A 662 -11.83 -34.70 26.74
CA ALA A 662 -11.36 -33.52 27.47
C ALA A 662 -10.41 -33.90 28.61
N ARG A 663 -10.73 -34.94 29.39
CA ARG A 663 -9.87 -35.47 30.46
C ARG A 663 -8.56 -36.06 29.92
N ARG A 664 -8.57 -36.73 28.77
CA ARG A 664 -7.34 -37.24 28.12
C ARG A 664 -6.44 -36.10 27.67
N ALA A 665 -7.00 -35.09 27.00
CA ALA A 665 -6.26 -33.91 26.56
C ALA A 665 -5.66 -33.15 27.76
N TYR A 666 -6.44 -32.95 28.81
CA TYR A 666 -5.99 -32.33 30.06
C TYR A 666 -4.78 -33.05 30.67
N LYS A 667 -4.87 -34.38 30.83
CA LYS A 667 -3.77 -35.19 31.37
C LYS A 667 -2.54 -35.19 30.47
N THR A 668 -2.74 -35.17 29.16
CA THR A 668 -1.66 -35.13 28.17
C THR A 668 -0.86 -33.83 28.28
N GLU A 669 -1.54 -32.69 28.40
CA GLU A 669 -0.89 -31.39 28.58
C GLU A 669 -0.16 -31.29 29.92
N GLN A 670 -0.75 -31.79 31.01
CA GLN A 670 -0.06 -31.86 32.31
C GLN A 670 1.19 -32.77 32.28
N GLY A 671 1.16 -33.83 31.48
CA GLY A 671 2.26 -34.79 31.34
C GLY A 671 3.45 -34.29 30.52
N ARG A 672 3.39 -33.09 29.93
CA ARG A 672 4.47 -32.54 29.11
C ARG A 672 5.73 -32.25 29.93
N ARG A 673 6.90 -32.38 29.28
CA ARG A 673 8.22 -32.32 29.92
C ARG A 673 8.43 -31.07 30.79
N TRP A 674 7.95 -29.92 30.33
CA TRP A 674 8.11 -28.63 31.03
C TRP A 674 7.14 -28.44 32.21
N TYR A 675 5.99 -29.13 32.24
CA TYR A 675 5.05 -29.10 33.37
C TYR A 675 5.21 -30.28 34.34
N ARG A 676 6.06 -31.27 34.01
CA ARG A 676 6.27 -32.49 34.80
C ARG A 676 6.63 -32.23 36.27
N HIS A 677 7.39 -31.17 36.55
CA HIS A 677 7.82 -30.83 37.91
C HIS A 677 6.86 -29.89 38.66
N ASN A 678 5.88 -29.30 37.96
CA ASN A 678 4.83 -28.47 38.57
C ASN A 678 3.51 -28.58 37.77
N PRO A 679 2.85 -29.76 37.76
CA PRO A 679 1.67 -30.01 36.94
C PRO A 679 0.43 -29.22 37.41
N HIS A 680 0.46 -28.73 38.65
CA HIS A 680 -0.60 -27.91 39.26
C HIS A 680 -0.27 -26.41 39.29
N GLY A 681 0.83 -25.99 38.66
CA GLY A 681 1.15 -24.58 38.49
C GLY A 681 0.11 -23.87 37.63
N ALA A 682 -0.10 -22.57 37.87
CA ALA A 682 -1.12 -21.78 37.18
C ALA A 682 -1.03 -21.94 35.64
N ASP A 683 0.17 -21.83 35.06
CA ASP A 683 0.38 -21.98 33.62
C ASP A 683 0.02 -23.38 33.11
N ALA A 684 0.41 -24.43 33.84
CA ALA A 684 0.10 -25.82 33.50
C ALA A 684 -1.42 -26.06 33.52
N VAL A 685 -2.10 -25.53 34.54
CA VAL A 685 -3.56 -25.63 34.68
C VAL A 685 -4.28 -24.85 33.58
N THR A 686 -3.84 -23.63 33.26
CA THR A 686 -4.44 -22.82 32.19
C THR A 686 -4.30 -23.49 30.83
N VAL A 687 -3.10 -23.97 30.48
CA VAL A 687 -2.86 -24.65 29.20
C VAL A 687 -3.63 -25.97 29.11
N ALA A 688 -3.61 -26.78 30.17
CA ALA A 688 -4.36 -28.04 30.20
C ALA A 688 -5.87 -27.82 30.12
N THR A 689 -6.41 -26.79 30.79
CA THR A 689 -7.84 -26.44 30.73
C THR A 689 -8.24 -25.97 29.34
N LYS A 690 -7.42 -25.14 28.68
CA LYS A 690 -7.65 -24.71 27.29
C LYS A 690 -7.66 -25.91 26.34
N ALA A 691 -6.70 -26.81 26.46
CA ALA A 691 -6.64 -28.02 25.63
C ALA A 691 -7.84 -28.94 25.88
N ALA A 692 -8.27 -29.09 27.13
CA ALA A 692 -9.47 -29.86 27.48
C ALA A 692 -10.74 -29.26 26.85
N HIS A 693 -10.89 -27.93 26.86
CA HIS A 693 -12.01 -27.25 26.20
C HIS A 693 -12.01 -27.49 24.68
N THR A 694 -10.88 -27.27 24.02
CA THR A 694 -10.75 -27.53 22.58
C THR A 694 -10.99 -28.98 22.21
N ALA A 695 -10.53 -29.92 23.04
CA ALA A 695 -10.77 -31.34 22.84
C ALA A 695 -12.26 -31.70 22.99
N ARG A 696 -12.95 -31.07 23.96
CA ARG A 696 -14.40 -31.21 24.14
C ARG A 696 -15.18 -30.69 22.93
N GLU A 697 -14.84 -29.50 22.43
CA GLU A 697 -15.48 -28.91 21.24
C GLU A 697 -15.33 -29.83 20.02
N ARG A 698 -14.11 -30.28 19.74
CA ARG A 698 -13.83 -31.21 18.62
C ARG A 698 -14.55 -32.55 18.78
N ALA A 699 -14.63 -33.07 20.00
CA ALA A 699 -15.37 -34.30 20.27
C ALA A 699 -16.87 -34.10 20.02
N ALA A 700 -17.45 -32.97 20.44
CA ALA A 700 -18.85 -32.63 20.18
C ALA A 700 -19.14 -32.51 18.67
N GLU A 701 -18.26 -31.83 17.91
CA GLU A 701 -18.36 -31.73 16.45
C GLU A 701 -18.33 -33.12 15.79
N TYR A 702 -17.39 -33.97 16.22
CA TYR A 702 -17.28 -35.34 15.71
C TYR A 702 -18.53 -36.17 16.01
N LEU A 703 -19.05 -36.09 17.25
CA LEU A 703 -20.27 -36.79 17.65
C LEU A 703 -21.48 -36.29 16.86
N LEU A 704 -21.60 -34.98 16.65
CA LEU A 704 -22.68 -34.40 15.85
C LEU A 704 -22.64 -34.92 14.42
N ALA A 705 -21.47 -34.89 13.77
CA ALA A 705 -21.29 -35.39 12.42
C ALA A 705 -21.61 -36.89 12.31
N ALA A 706 -21.15 -37.70 13.26
CA ALA A 706 -21.41 -39.14 13.29
C ALA A 706 -22.91 -39.45 13.47
N ARG A 707 -23.58 -38.78 14.40
CA ARG A 707 -25.01 -38.95 14.67
C ARG A 707 -25.89 -38.47 13.51
N LEU A 708 -25.54 -37.35 12.87
CA LEU A 708 -26.21 -36.87 11.66
C LEU A 708 -26.07 -37.86 10.50
N LYS A 709 -24.89 -38.45 10.33
CA LYS A 709 -24.67 -39.51 9.33
C LYS A 709 -25.60 -40.70 9.59
N GLN A 710 -25.64 -41.20 10.84
CA GLN A 710 -26.53 -42.30 11.22
C GLN A 710 -28.00 -41.98 10.94
N LEU A 711 -28.46 -40.79 11.32
CA LEU A 711 -29.84 -40.36 11.07
C LEU A 711 -30.19 -40.29 9.57
N ARG A 712 -29.26 -39.82 8.74
CA ARG A 712 -29.42 -39.76 7.28
C ARG A 712 -29.47 -41.16 6.67
N GLU A 713 -28.61 -42.08 7.12
CA GLU A 713 -28.62 -43.48 6.68
C GLU A 713 -29.92 -44.20 7.07
N GLN A 714 -30.40 -44.00 8.31
CA GLN A 714 -31.69 -44.52 8.77
C GLN A 714 -32.89 -43.93 8.00
N ALA A 715 -32.80 -42.67 7.56
CA ALA A 715 -33.82 -42.06 6.72
C ALA A 715 -33.80 -42.67 5.31
N ALA A 716 -32.62 -42.86 4.71
CA ALA A 716 -32.47 -43.50 3.40
C ALA A 716 -33.01 -44.93 3.39
N ALA A 717 -32.62 -45.76 4.37
CA ALA A 717 -33.09 -47.14 4.49
C ALA A 717 -34.62 -47.25 4.63
N ARG A 718 -35.26 -46.33 5.35
CA ARG A 718 -36.73 -46.25 5.45
C ARG A 718 -37.39 -45.84 4.14
N THR A 719 -36.73 -44.99 3.35
CA THR A 719 -37.25 -44.54 2.06
C THR A 719 -37.18 -45.65 1.00
N GLU A 720 -36.14 -46.48 1.06
CA GLU A 720 -36.02 -47.71 0.26
C GLU A 720 -37.05 -48.78 0.65
N GLN A 721 -37.40 -48.89 1.94
CA GLN A 721 -38.49 -49.78 2.39
C GLN A 721 -39.88 -49.26 2.00
N ALA A 722 -40.09 -47.93 1.99
CA ALA A 722 -41.37 -47.31 1.65
C ALA A 722 -41.64 -47.21 0.13
N THR A 723 -40.59 -47.27 -0.71
CA THR A 723 -40.73 -47.26 -2.19
C THR A 723 -41.30 -48.55 -2.77
N ALA A 724 -41.62 -49.55 -1.92
CA ALA A 724 -42.46 -50.70 -2.26
C ALA A 724 -43.97 -50.39 -2.28
N ALA A 725 -44.40 -49.14 -1.98
CA ALA A 725 -45.80 -48.71 -2.06
C ALA A 725 -46.03 -47.65 -3.18
N PRO A 726 -47.17 -47.68 -3.91
CA PRO A 726 -47.38 -46.85 -5.09
C PRO A 726 -47.42 -45.33 -4.79
N TRP A 727 -46.88 -44.56 -5.72
CA TRP A 727 -46.64 -43.11 -5.66
C TRP A 727 -47.91 -42.22 -5.65
N THR A 728 -49.11 -42.80 -5.73
CA THR A 728 -50.37 -42.08 -6.00
C THR A 728 -51.01 -41.37 -4.80
N GLU A 729 -50.44 -41.46 -3.59
CA GLU A 729 -51.06 -40.92 -2.36
C GLU A 729 -50.33 -39.72 -1.71
N ARG A 730 -49.30 -39.14 -2.33
CA ARG A 730 -48.64 -37.94 -1.78
C ARG A 730 -49.32 -36.65 -2.21
N SER A 731 -50.28 -36.19 -1.42
CA SER A 731 -50.79 -34.80 -1.47
C SER A 731 -49.81 -33.84 -0.77
N PRO A 732 -49.64 -32.59 -1.24
CA PRO A 732 -48.92 -31.55 -0.51
C PRO A 732 -49.59 -31.18 0.83
N PRO A 733 -48.85 -30.59 1.81
CA PRO A 733 -49.43 -30.14 3.07
C PRO A 733 -50.52 -29.07 2.85
N ALA A 734 -51.64 -29.20 3.56
CA ALA A 734 -52.88 -28.43 3.38
C ALA A 734 -52.81 -26.92 3.71
N TRP A 735 -51.67 -26.39 4.18
CA TRP A 735 -51.54 -24.99 4.54
C TRP A 735 -50.98 -24.10 3.41
N TRP A 736 -50.56 -24.70 2.29
CA TRP A 736 -50.09 -23.95 1.12
C TRP A 736 -51.18 -23.63 0.09
N THR A 737 -52.41 -24.15 0.26
CA THR A 737 -53.54 -23.83 -0.62
C THR A 737 -54.35 -22.66 -0.08
N ALA A 738 -53.77 -21.46 -0.13
CA ALA A 738 -54.57 -20.24 -0.17
C ALA A 738 -54.82 -19.90 -1.65
N THR A 739 -55.78 -20.60 -2.25
CA THR A 739 -56.34 -20.25 -3.55
C THR A 739 -56.95 -18.84 -3.43
N PRO A 740 -56.59 -17.84 -4.24
CA PRO A 740 -57.38 -16.63 -4.30
C PRO A 740 -58.76 -16.98 -4.88
N PRO A 741 -59.88 -16.52 -4.29
CA PRO A 741 -61.19 -16.67 -4.92
C PRO A 741 -61.16 -15.88 -6.23
N GLY A 742 -61.58 -16.52 -7.33
CA GLY A 742 -61.24 -16.10 -8.67
C GLY A 742 -61.62 -14.66 -9.05
N ARG A 743 -60.75 -14.06 -9.86
CA ARG A 743 -61.06 -13.41 -11.14
C ARG A 743 -59.78 -13.16 -11.91
#